data_AF-A0A7K1J391-F1
#
_entry.id   AF-A0A7K1J391-F1
#
_cell.length_a   1.000
_cell.length_b   1.000
_cell.length_c   1.000
_cell.angle_alpha   90.00
_cell.angle_beta   90.00
_cell.angle_gamma   90.00
#
_symmetry.space_group_name_H-M   'P 1'
#
loop_
_entity.id
_entity.type
_entity.pdbx_description
1 polymer ?
#
loop_
_entity_poly.entity_id
_entity_poly.type
_entity_poly.pdbx_seq_one_letter_code
_entity_poly.pdbx_strand_id
1 'polypeptide(L)'
;MNTSQLQRFAADARRQLMNAVQARLDAALATGSPTQTDMPTVFHALQSEVREHGQDQVVERYAYRWFNRIIAFRYMDVHEFTTTAVVSPADMTSVNALPELLAAAKRGEYDDTVFNGQGTVNAKLRDEIERLLNGSVPVADPQGEAYVLLFQAACRYWSTFMPFMFESTTNPVQAHIDELLMPRDLLAKGSVLRNAIEVITPEACGVGTNDGNVEIIGWLYQFYIAERKTQVMDGLKHSRKAGAAEIPAATQLFTPDWIVRYLVQNTIGKLWMHSHPDCGLDAQWEYYIKPANASDDAMLHIASAQELTVCDPACGSGHMLTYAFDLLYQIYESEGYAPSDIPGMILEHNLFGIDIDERAANLAAFALMMKARGKSRRFFRKQVMPHIIQVQPESFNHEEVESLNDLYHTNLDDATWNIFAHADVYGSLIQPSQDLLKLADNEPDDIETILDEALLERSHQMLNQTRYLGHTYATVVANPPYMGSKNMNSLLKSYVQDHYTPAKADLFAAFILRNRQLLKQGAELGMITMQSWMFLSSFEELRTNLLHAMQFDTMAHLGSGAFDSIGGEVVSTVVFTMKNTIPKPAQDGIYIRLVDIQGDTQQAQTCRAAIHSSADYTFVVDQQEFSQIPGSPIVYWLPETLLDTFSKGTMLGSIHHPYQGLSTGDNDRFVRSWWENGYNNIVFDCVDCNMSFKSEARWFPFNTGGSFRKWYGNQQYVINWINNGKDIYSIRPHSTIRNPQLYFHRSISWSKISSGAPAFRFFPNGYIFGSVTNAFFPKT
;
A
#
# COMPACT_ATOMS: atom_id res chain seq x y z
N MET A 1 -16.70 12.52 10.34
CA MET A 1 -16.15 11.42 11.18
C MET A 1 -15.00 11.97 12.02
N ASN A 2 -14.93 11.66 13.33
CA ASN A 2 -13.83 12.09 14.20
C ASN A 2 -12.67 11.08 14.16
N THR A 3 -11.78 11.23 13.18
CA THR A 3 -10.64 10.32 12.96
C THR A 3 -9.70 10.24 14.16
N SER A 4 -9.56 11.32 14.94
CA SER A 4 -8.70 11.34 16.14
C SER A 4 -9.18 10.40 17.26
N GLN A 5 -10.50 10.26 17.42
CA GLN A 5 -11.09 9.33 18.39
C GLN A 5 -10.94 7.88 17.94
N LEU A 6 -11.19 7.60 16.65
CA LEU A 6 -10.96 6.29 16.05
C LEU A 6 -9.50 5.86 16.18
N GLN A 7 -8.56 6.79 15.99
CA GLN A 7 -7.13 6.51 16.11
C GLN A 7 -6.74 6.08 17.52
N ARG A 8 -7.21 6.82 18.54
CA ARG A 8 -6.94 6.48 19.95
C ARG A 8 -7.54 5.13 20.30
N PHE A 9 -8.80 4.90 19.90
CA PHE A 9 -9.48 3.63 20.15
C PHE A 9 -8.73 2.45 19.53
N ALA A 10 -8.35 2.51 18.26
CA ALA A 10 -7.70 1.38 17.60
C ALA A 10 -6.33 1.05 18.22
N ALA A 11 -5.55 2.07 18.58
CA ALA A 11 -4.27 1.89 19.28
C ALA A 11 -4.46 1.29 20.69
N ASP A 12 -5.47 1.73 21.43
CA ASP A 12 -5.79 1.20 22.76
C ASP A 12 -6.32 -0.24 22.68
N ALA A 13 -7.19 -0.51 21.70
CA ALA A 13 -7.76 -1.82 21.44
C ALA A 13 -6.66 -2.85 21.11
N ARG A 14 -5.67 -2.48 20.28
CA ARG A 14 -4.51 -3.32 20.00
C ARG A 14 -3.79 -3.75 21.28
N ARG A 15 -3.43 -2.79 22.14
CA ARG A 15 -2.71 -3.08 23.39
C ARG A 15 -3.52 -3.97 24.33
N GLN A 16 -4.82 -3.67 24.49
CA GLN A 16 -5.70 -4.47 25.33
C GLN A 16 -5.86 -5.90 24.82
N LEU A 17 -6.13 -6.08 23.52
CA LEU A 17 -6.32 -7.40 22.93
C LEU A 17 -5.03 -8.22 22.91
N MET A 18 -3.88 -7.60 22.62
CA MET A 18 -2.59 -8.30 22.72
C MET A 18 -2.36 -8.84 24.13
N ASN A 19 -2.60 -8.04 25.17
CA ASN A 19 -2.45 -8.48 26.56
C ASN A 19 -3.45 -9.59 26.92
N ALA A 20 -4.70 -9.45 26.50
CA ALA A 20 -5.75 -10.44 26.77
C ALA A 20 -5.44 -11.79 26.09
N VAL A 21 -5.10 -11.76 24.80
CA VAL A 21 -4.74 -12.96 24.02
C VAL A 21 -3.45 -13.59 24.55
N GLN A 22 -2.45 -12.80 24.92
CA GLN A 22 -1.22 -13.31 25.54
C GLN A 22 -1.53 -14.10 26.82
N ALA A 23 -2.36 -13.56 27.71
CA ALA A 23 -2.76 -14.27 28.92
C ALA A 23 -3.51 -15.59 28.63
N ARG A 24 -4.33 -15.62 27.56
CA ARG A 24 -5.01 -16.84 27.11
C ARG A 24 -4.04 -17.86 26.53
N LEU A 25 -3.06 -17.43 25.73
CA LEU A 25 -2.03 -18.27 25.14
C LEU A 25 -1.16 -18.92 26.21
N ASP A 26 -0.71 -18.14 27.20
CA ASP A 26 0.09 -18.65 28.32
C ASP A 26 -0.68 -19.69 29.15
N ALA A 27 -1.97 -19.45 29.40
CA ALA A 27 -2.83 -20.40 30.10
C ALA A 27 -3.08 -21.69 29.29
N ALA A 28 -3.25 -21.56 27.98
CA ALA A 28 -3.45 -22.69 27.08
C ALA A 28 -2.21 -23.59 26.99
N LEU A 29 -1.02 -22.99 26.94
CA LEU A 29 0.26 -23.69 26.77
C LEU A 29 0.95 -24.07 28.09
N ALA A 30 0.35 -23.76 29.24
CA ALA A 30 0.87 -24.16 30.55
C ALA A 30 0.92 -25.70 30.69
N THR A 31 1.95 -26.20 31.36
CA THR A 31 2.10 -27.64 31.63
C THR A 31 0.94 -28.16 32.46
N GLY A 32 0.25 -29.19 31.97
CA GLY A 32 -0.94 -29.76 32.60
C GLY A 32 -2.20 -28.90 32.44
N SER A 33 -2.22 -27.98 31.47
CA SER A 33 -3.43 -27.21 31.15
C SER A 33 -4.57 -28.15 30.70
N PRO A 34 -5.84 -27.75 30.92
CA PRO A 34 -6.99 -28.47 30.37
C PRO A 34 -6.90 -28.65 28.84
N THR A 35 -6.31 -27.68 28.12
CA THR A 35 -6.07 -27.81 26.69
C THR A 35 -5.15 -28.99 26.38
N GLN A 36 -4.08 -29.18 27.17
CA GLN A 36 -3.15 -30.29 26.98
C GLN A 36 -3.80 -31.65 27.28
N THR A 37 -4.66 -31.72 28.30
CA THR A 37 -5.29 -32.99 28.73
C THR A 37 -6.52 -33.34 27.91
N ASP A 38 -7.37 -32.37 27.62
CA ASP A 38 -8.72 -32.59 27.07
C ASP A 38 -8.74 -32.39 25.55
N MET A 39 -7.77 -31.63 24.99
CA MET A 39 -7.71 -31.26 23.57
C MET A 39 -6.28 -31.35 22.99
N PRO A 40 -5.61 -32.52 23.03
CA PRO A 40 -4.20 -32.65 22.70
C PRO A 40 -3.85 -32.22 21.27
N THR A 41 -4.74 -32.47 20.29
CA THR A 41 -4.53 -32.04 18.90
C THR A 41 -4.46 -30.52 18.76
N VAL A 42 -5.37 -29.80 19.45
CA VAL A 42 -5.41 -28.32 19.46
C VAL A 42 -4.18 -27.76 20.17
N PHE A 43 -3.78 -28.38 21.29
CA PHE A 43 -2.56 -28.01 22.00
C PHE A 43 -1.32 -28.14 21.11
N HIS A 44 -1.17 -29.25 20.40
CA HIS A 44 -0.02 -29.48 19.52
C HIS A 44 0.00 -28.55 18.31
N ALA A 45 -1.16 -28.26 17.71
CA ALA A 45 -1.29 -27.31 16.62
C ALA A 45 -0.88 -25.89 17.06
N LEU A 46 -1.42 -25.42 18.18
CA LEU A 46 -1.06 -24.11 18.75
C LEU A 46 0.42 -24.03 19.12
N GLN A 47 0.98 -25.10 19.68
CA GLN A 47 2.40 -25.18 19.98
C GLN A 47 3.26 -25.15 18.71
N SER A 48 2.78 -25.74 17.61
CA SER A 48 3.46 -25.70 16.32
C SER A 48 3.47 -24.28 15.74
N GLU A 49 2.32 -23.59 15.76
CA GLU A 49 2.20 -22.22 15.28
C GLU A 49 3.15 -21.28 16.04
N VAL A 50 3.25 -21.43 17.37
CA VAL A 50 4.19 -20.66 18.20
C VAL A 50 5.65 -20.99 17.89
N ARG A 51 5.99 -22.26 17.58
CA ARG A 51 7.36 -22.62 17.18
C ARG A 51 7.75 -22.04 15.82
N GLU A 52 6.81 -21.98 14.89
CA GLU A 52 7.04 -21.56 13.51
C GLU A 52 7.10 -20.03 13.39
N HIS A 53 6.13 -19.31 13.95
CA HIS A 53 6.01 -17.86 13.78
C HIS A 53 6.52 -17.06 14.98
N GLY A 54 6.69 -17.71 16.13
CA GLY A 54 7.04 -17.06 17.40
C GLY A 54 5.82 -16.51 18.13
N GLN A 55 5.91 -16.50 19.45
CA GLN A 55 4.81 -16.17 20.36
C GLN A 55 4.19 -14.78 20.10
N ASP A 56 5.01 -13.74 19.94
CA ASP A 56 4.52 -12.37 19.73
C ASP A 56 3.69 -12.24 18.44
N GLN A 57 4.09 -12.95 17.37
CA GLN A 57 3.38 -12.91 16.09
C GLN A 57 2.03 -13.64 16.19
N VAL A 58 2.01 -14.79 16.86
CA VAL A 58 0.78 -15.53 17.15
C VAL A 58 -0.19 -14.65 17.94
N VAL A 59 0.27 -14.03 19.04
CA VAL A 59 -0.57 -13.12 19.83
C VAL A 59 -1.10 -11.96 19.00
N GLU A 60 -0.25 -11.31 18.20
CA GLU A 60 -0.66 -10.20 17.34
C GLU A 60 -1.70 -10.65 16.30
N ARG A 61 -1.54 -11.83 15.70
CA ARG A 61 -2.48 -12.41 14.74
C ARG A 61 -3.86 -12.65 15.38
N TYR A 62 -3.93 -13.34 16.51
CA TYR A 62 -5.22 -13.63 17.17
C TYR A 62 -5.85 -12.40 17.82
N ALA A 63 -5.06 -11.48 18.40
CA ALA A 63 -5.57 -10.19 18.88
C ALA A 63 -6.23 -9.41 17.76
N TYR A 64 -5.63 -9.44 16.58
CA TYR A 64 -6.17 -8.80 15.40
C TYR A 64 -7.45 -9.50 14.89
N ARG A 65 -7.50 -10.83 14.83
CA ARG A 65 -8.73 -11.57 14.46
C ARG A 65 -9.90 -11.19 15.36
N TRP A 66 -9.67 -11.11 16.67
CA TRP A 66 -10.69 -10.69 17.63
C TRP A 66 -11.08 -9.21 17.49
N PHE A 67 -10.13 -8.32 17.21
CA PHE A 67 -10.43 -6.94 16.86
C PHE A 67 -11.40 -6.89 15.68
N ASN A 68 -11.05 -7.53 14.57
CA ASN A 68 -11.87 -7.58 13.36
C ASN A 68 -13.30 -8.09 13.62
N ARG A 69 -13.46 -9.18 14.36
CA ARG A 69 -14.79 -9.75 14.68
C ARG A 69 -15.65 -8.80 15.51
N ILE A 70 -15.06 -8.14 16.51
CA ILE A 70 -15.78 -7.15 17.34
C ILE A 70 -16.22 -5.95 16.48
N ILE A 71 -15.33 -5.44 15.63
CA ILE A 71 -15.63 -4.31 14.74
C ILE A 71 -16.68 -4.69 13.69
N ALA A 72 -16.56 -5.88 13.11
CA ALA A 72 -17.53 -6.42 12.15
C ALA A 72 -18.92 -6.53 12.76
N PHE A 73 -19.06 -7.16 13.93
CA PHE A 73 -20.34 -7.22 14.63
C PHE A 73 -20.87 -5.86 15.02
N ARG A 74 -20.02 -4.96 15.52
CA ARG A 74 -20.45 -3.60 15.85
C ARG A 74 -21.01 -2.88 14.62
N TYR A 75 -20.32 -2.95 13.48
CA TYR A 75 -20.81 -2.36 12.23
C TYR A 75 -22.15 -2.97 11.81
N MET A 76 -22.25 -4.30 11.84
CA MET A 76 -23.48 -5.03 11.46
C MET A 76 -24.65 -4.71 12.38
N ASP A 77 -24.44 -4.61 13.69
CA ASP A 77 -25.46 -4.25 14.66
C ASP A 77 -26.00 -2.84 14.39
N VAL A 78 -25.10 -1.88 14.15
CA VAL A 78 -25.45 -0.48 13.87
C VAL A 78 -26.31 -0.34 12.61
N HIS A 79 -26.11 -1.21 11.63
CA HIS A 79 -26.93 -1.27 10.41
C HIS A 79 -28.12 -2.25 10.48
N GLU A 80 -28.39 -2.83 11.66
CA GLU A 80 -29.46 -3.82 11.87
C GLU A 80 -29.36 -5.03 10.91
N PHE A 81 -28.12 -5.46 10.61
CA PHE A 81 -27.86 -6.64 9.80
C PHE A 81 -27.94 -7.93 10.62
N THR A 82 -27.71 -7.84 11.93
CA THR A 82 -27.95 -8.88 12.92
C THR A 82 -29.40 -8.83 13.41
N THR A 83 -30.03 -9.98 13.64
CA THR A 83 -31.39 -10.04 14.21
C THR A 83 -31.38 -9.58 15.66
N THR A 84 -30.46 -10.14 16.45
CA THR A 84 -30.17 -9.75 17.82
C THR A 84 -28.77 -9.17 17.86
N ALA A 85 -28.62 -7.93 18.33
CA ALA A 85 -27.34 -7.25 18.31
C ALA A 85 -26.30 -7.98 19.18
N VAL A 86 -25.16 -8.32 18.57
CA VAL A 86 -24.15 -9.22 19.17
C VAL A 86 -23.26 -8.45 20.12
N VAL A 87 -22.73 -7.31 19.67
CA VAL A 87 -21.84 -6.43 20.43
C VAL A 87 -22.62 -5.30 21.10
N SER A 88 -23.67 -4.82 20.43
CA SER A 88 -24.35 -3.58 20.78
C SER A 88 -25.53 -3.83 21.72
N PRO A 89 -25.88 -2.86 22.59
CA PRO A 89 -27.15 -2.88 23.32
C PRO A 89 -28.33 -2.55 22.41
N ALA A 90 -29.57 -2.77 22.87
CA ALA A 90 -30.78 -2.33 22.16
C ALA A 90 -30.77 -0.83 21.82
N ASP A 91 -30.29 0.02 22.73
CA ASP A 91 -29.91 1.39 22.41
C ASP A 91 -28.46 1.38 21.91
N MET A 92 -28.28 1.60 20.61
CA MET A 92 -27.00 1.55 19.91
C MET A 92 -25.95 2.55 20.43
N THR A 93 -26.35 3.52 21.26
CA THR A 93 -25.46 4.55 21.83
C THR A 93 -25.13 4.32 23.31
N SER A 94 -25.82 3.37 23.97
CA SER A 94 -25.67 3.12 25.40
C SER A 94 -24.42 2.30 25.74
N VAL A 95 -23.26 2.98 25.82
CA VAL A 95 -21.92 2.38 26.02
C VAL A 95 -21.86 1.32 27.14
N ASN A 96 -22.53 1.55 28.27
CA ASN A 96 -22.44 0.66 29.45
C ASN A 96 -23.59 -0.37 29.56
N ALA A 97 -24.57 -0.37 28.66
CA ALA A 97 -25.71 -1.30 28.72
C ALA A 97 -25.32 -2.70 28.22
N LEU A 98 -25.89 -3.78 28.76
CA LEU A 98 -25.53 -5.14 28.30
C LEU A 98 -25.74 -5.30 26.78
N PRO A 99 -24.86 -6.00 26.05
CA PRO A 99 -25.13 -6.37 24.67
C PRO A 99 -26.49 -7.05 24.55
N GLU A 100 -27.25 -6.76 23.50
CA GLU A 100 -28.63 -7.23 23.39
C GLU A 100 -28.69 -8.76 23.36
N LEU A 101 -27.71 -9.41 22.76
CA LEU A 101 -27.55 -10.87 22.76
C LEU A 101 -27.56 -11.46 24.19
N LEU A 102 -26.87 -10.81 25.13
CA LEU A 102 -26.87 -11.22 26.54
C LEU A 102 -28.15 -10.81 27.26
N ALA A 103 -28.65 -9.59 26.99
CA ALA A 103 -29.86 -9.09 27.61
C ALA A 103 -31.09 -9.94 27.26
N ALA A 104 -31.20 -10.38 26.00
CA ALA A 104 -32.23 -11.29 25.50
C ALA A 104 -32.11 -12.68 26.13
N ALA A 105 -30.90 -13.26 26.17
CA ALA A 105 -30.68 -14.56 26.82
C ALA A 105 -31.09 -14.55 28.30
N LYS A 106 -30.86 -13.44 29.03
CA LYS A 106 -31.34 -13.28 30.42
C LYS A 106 -32.87 -13.23 30.55
N ARG A 107 -33.58 -12.90 29.47
CA ARG A 107 -35.05 -12.98 29.38
C ARG A 107 -35.54 -14.35 28.89
N GLY A 108 -34.64 -15.28 28.58
CA GLY A 108 -34.96 -16.57 27.97
C GLY A 108 -35.25 -16.48 26.46
N GLU A 109 -34.92 -15.35 25.84
CA GLU A 109 -35.09 -15.10 24.41
C GLU A 109 -33.79 -15.44 23.68
N TYR A 110 -33.86 -16.36 22.72
CA TYR A 110 -32.73 -16.77 21.88
C TYR A 110 -33.09 -16.57 20.42
N ASP A 111 -32.12 -16.18 19.60
CA ASP A 111 -32.31 -16.09 18.16
C ASP A 111 -32.39 -17.52 17.58
N ASP A 112 -33.59 -17.92 17.14
CA ASP A 112 -33.84 -19.23 16.58
C ASP A 112 -32.97 -19.52 15.33
N THR A 113 -32.55 -18.49 14.59
CA THR A 113 -31.68 -18.68 13.42
C THR A 113 -30.25 -19.08 13.81
N VAL A 114 -29.78 -18.60 14.96
CA VAL A 114 -28.46 -18.91 15.52
C VAL A 114 -28.51 -20.19 16.36
N PHE A 115 -29.55 -20.35 17.19
CA PHE A 115 -29.61 -21.39 18.22
C PHE A 115 -30.48 -22.61 17.86
N ASN A 116 -31.39 -22.56 16.87
CA ASN A 116 -32.20 -23.72 16.48
C ASN A 116 -31.80 -24.34 15.12
N GLY A 117 -30.89 -23.72 14.36
CA GLY A 117 -30.51 -24.17 13.02
C GLY A 117 -29.57 -25.39 12.93
N GLN A 118 -28.84 -25.73 13.99
CA GLN A 118 -27.83 -26.82 14.01
C GLN A 118 -28.10 -27.87 15.12
N GLY A 119 -29.19 -28.62 15.01
CA GLY A 119 -29.41 -29.87 15.77
C GLY A 119 -29.21 -29.82 17.30
N THR A 120 -28.75 -30.92 17.90
CA THR A 120 -28.61 -31.14 19.36
C THR A 120 -27.46 -30.37 20.03
N VAL A 121 -26.55 -29.76 19.27
CA VAL A 121 -25.37 -29.05 19.79
C VAL A 121 -25.76 -27.70 20.42
N ASN A 122 -26.58 -26.92 19.72
CA ASN A 122 -27.02 -25.62 20.23
C ASN A 122 -28.01 -25.74 21.40
N ALA A 123 -28.75 -26.85 21.50
CA ALA A 123 -29.58 -27.15 22.66
C ALA A 123 -28.73 -27.34 23.93
N LYS A 124 -27.64 -28.11 23.86
CA LYS A 124 -26.70 -28.27 24.99
C LYS A 124 -26.01 -26.96 25.36
N LEU A 125 -25.63 -26.17 24.36
CA LEU A 125 -25.02 -24.86 24.59
C LEU A 125 -26.00 -23.91 25.29
N ARG A 126 -27.26 -23.92 24.86
CA ARG A 126 -28.34 -23.18 25.50
C ARG A 126 -28.54 -23.62 26.94
N ASP A 127 -28.62 -24.92 27.21
CA ASP A 127 -28.76 -25.46 28.58
C ASP A 127 -27.60 -24.99 29.48
N GLU A 128 -26.37 -24.96 28.97
CA GLU A 128 -25.21 -24.48 29.73
C GLU A 128 -25.27 -22.97 29.98
N ILE A 129 -25.65 -22.17 28.98
CA ILE A 129 -25.86 -20.72 29.13
C ILE A 129 -26.95 -20.45 30.19
N GLU A 130 -28.08 -21.14 30.12
CA GLU A 130 -29.17 -20.99 31.08
C GLU A 130 -28.72 -21.37 32.50
N ARG A 131 -27.94 -22.45 32.64
CA ARG A 131 -27.33 -22.86 33.92
C ARG A 131 -26.33 -21.84 34.49
N LEU A 132 -25.57 -21.15 33.64
CA LEU A 132 -24.68 -20.07 34.07
C LEU A 132 -25.51 -18.86 34.54
N LEU A 133 -26.51 -18.45 33.76
CA LEU A 133 -27.33 -17.27 34.04
C LEU A 133 -28.25 -17.43 35.25
N ASN A 134 -28.76 -18.64 35.50
CA ASN A 134 -29.62 -18.95 36.65
C ASN A 134 -28.84 -19.29 37.94
N GLY A 135 -27.50 -19.34 37.88
CA GLY A 135 -26.64 -19.60 39.03
C GLY A 135 -26.55 -21.08 39.44
N SER A 136 -26.94 -22.01 38.57
CA SER A 136 -26.81 -23.46 38.82
C SER A 136 -25.34 -23.93 38.79
N VAL A 137 -24.44 -23.15 38.19
CA VAL A 137 -22.99 -23.42 38.18
C VAL A 137 -22.25 -22.32 38.96
N PRO A 138 -21.47 -22.66 40.00
CA PRO A 138 -20.72 -21.67 40.76
C PRO A 138 -19.48 -21.23 39.96
N VAL A 139 -19.59 -20.08 39.29
CA VAL A 139 -18.50 -19.45 38.53
C VAL A 139 -18.31 -18.01 39.00
N ALA A 140 -17.09 -17.48 38.93
CA ALA A 140 -16.76 -16.14 39.41
C ALA A 140 -17.47 -15.03 38.61
N ASP A 141 -17.58 -15.16 37.29
CA ASP A 141 -18.33 -14.26 36.42
C ASP A 141 -19.27 -15.04 35.47
N PRO A 142 -20.46 -15.46 35.94
CA PRO A 142 -21.38 -16.24 35.12
C PRO A 142 -21.92 -15.47 33.91
N GLN A 143 -22.00 -14.13 33.98
CA GLN A 143 -22.48 -13.30 32.87
C GLN A 143 -21.42 -13.18 31.77
N GLY A 144 -20.15 -12.97 32.14
CA GLY A 144 -19.03 -12.97 31.20
C GLY A 144 -18.90 -14.30 30.47
N GLU A 145 -18.96 -15.43 31.20
CA GLU A 145 -18.87 -16.76 30.59
C GLU A 145 -20.07 -17.07 29.68
N ALA A 146 -21.29 -16.73 30.10
CA ALA A 146 -22.48 -16.86 29.26
C ALA A 146 -22.36 -16.03 27.97
N TYR A 147 -21.84 -14.81 28.06
CA TYR A 147 -21.65 -13.94 26.90
C TYR A 147 -20.61 -14.48 25.92
N VAL A 148 -19.51 -15.06 26.41
CA VAL A 148 -18.51 -15.70 25.55
C VAL A 148 -19.12 -16.83 24.73
N LEU A 149 -19.91 -17.70 25.36
CA LEU A 149 -20.60 -18.80 24.66
C LEU A 149 -21.62 -18.28 23.63
N LEU A 150 -22.37 -17.23 23.96
CA LEU A 150 -23.31 -16.58 23.05
C LEU A 150 -22.59 -15.97 21.84
N PHE A 151 -21.48 -15.26 22.08
CA PHE A 151 -20.68 -14.62 21.04
C PHE A 151 -20.07 -15.65 20.08
N GLN A 152 -19.51 -16.75 20.62
CA GLN A 152 -18.99 -17.85 19.82
C GLN A 152 -20.07 -18.51 18.96
N ALA A 153 -21.31 -18.64 19.48
CA ALA A 153 -22.43 -19.13 18.69
C ALA A 153 -22.78 -18.18 17.54
N ALA A 154 -22.77 -16.87 17.79
CA ALA A 154 -22.99 -15.87 16.74
C ALA A 154 -21.89 -15.94 15.67
N CYS A 155 -20.62 -16.04 16.07
CA CYS A 155 -19.49 -16.27 15.17
C CYS A 155 -19.69 -17.49 14.25
N ARG A 156 -20.01 -18.66 14.83
CA ARG A 156 -20.24 -19.90 14.08
C ARG A 156 -21.42 -19.81 13.11
N TYR A 157 -22.47 -19.05 13.47
CA TYR A 157 -23.56 -18.80 12.54
C TYR A 157 -23.10 -17.92 11.39
N TRP A 158 -22.41 -16.81 11.67
CA TRP A 158 -22.00 -15.85 10.65
C TRP A 158 -20.85 -16.35 9.76
N SER A 159 -20.07 -17.34 10.19
CA SER A 159 -19.07 -17.98 9.33
C SER A 159 -19.69 -18.73 8.15
N THR A 160 -20.98 -19.09 8.20
CA THR A 160 -21.69 -19.64 7.04
C THR A 160 -21.89 -18.63 5.90
N PHE A 161 -21.79 -17.33 6.19
CA PHE A 161 -21.86 -16.25 5.19
C PHE A 161 -20.51 -15.59 4.96
N MET A 162 -19.67 -15.52 6.00
CA MET A 162 -18.37 -14.83 5.99
C MET A 162 -17.29 -15.72 6.62
N PRO A 163 -16.94 -16.86 6.00
CA PRO A 163 -15.96 -17.80 6.55
C PRO A 163 -14.53 -17.23 6.65
N PHE A 164 -14.23 -16.15 5.91
CA PHE A 164 -12.96 -15.43 6.00
C PHE A 164 -12.87 -14.52 7.24
N MET A 165 -14.00 -14.16 7.86
CA MET A 165 -14.05 -13.23 9.00
C MET A 165 -14.25 -13.96 10.34
N PHE A 166 -15.15 -14.94 10.34
CA PHE A 166 -15.57 -15.67 11.55
C PHE A 166 -15.06 -17.11 11.51
N GLU A 167 -15.08 -17.77 12.68
CA GLU A 167 -14.54 -19.10 12.95
C GLU A 167 -14.96 -20.12 11.88
N SER A 168 -13.97 -20.66 11.16
CA SER A 168 -14.21 -21.60 10.08
C SER A 168 -14.85 -22.89 10.60
N THR A 169 -15.96 -23.29 10.00
CA THR A 169 -16.56 -24.61 10.25
C THR A 169 -15.84 -25.74 9.51
N THR A 170 -14.94 -25.42 8.57
CA THR A 170 -14.22 -26.40 7.75
C THR A 170 -12.89 -26.83 8.36
N ASN A 171 -12.29 -26.01 9.24
CA ASN A 171 -11.09 -26.38 10.01
C ASN A 171 -11.40 -26.36 11.53
N PRO A 172 -11.87 -27.50 12.08
CA PRO A 172 -12.23 -27.59 13.49
C PRO A 172 -11.09 -27.25 14.43
N VAL A 173 -9.83 -27.60 14.10
CA VAL A 173 -8.69 -27.33 14.97
C VAL A 173 -8.48 -25.83 15.09
N GLN A 174 -8.45 -25.11 13.97
CA GLN A 174 -8.29 -23.65 13.94
C GLN A 174 -9.43 -22.93 14.67
N ALA A 175 -10.68 -23.39 14.50
CA ALA A 175 -11.83 -22.83 15.20
C ALA A 175 -11.71 -22.95 16.73
N HIS A 176 -11.24 -24.10 17.23
CA HIS A 176 -11.01 -24.28 18.65
C HIS A 176 -9.86 -23.42 19.17
N ILE A 177 -8.81 -23.18 18.37
CA ILE A 177 -7.72 -22.25 18.77
C ILE A 177 -8.27 -20.83 18.88
N ASP A 178 -9.05 -20.37 17.90
CA ASP A 178 -9.71 -19.07 17.95
C ASP A 178 -10.52 -18.94 19.26
N GLU A 179 -11.43 -19.88 19.53
CA GLU A 179 -12.27 -19.91 20.74
C GLU A 179 -11.47 -19.94 22.05
N LEU A 180 -10.37 -20.69 22.08
CA LEU A 180 -9.48 -20.80 23.23
C LEU A 180 -8.80 -19.47 23.54
N LEU A 181 -8.36 -18.76 22.50
CA LEU A 181 -7.63 -17.49 22.59
C LEU A 181 -8.56 -16.27 22.68
N MET A 182 -9.87 -16.47 22.74
CA MET A 182 -10.85 -15.39 22.92
C MET A 182 -10.64 -14.61 24.24
N PRO A 183 -10.62 -13.26 24.18
CA PRO A 183 -10.62 -12.41 25.37
C PRO A 183 -11.86 -12.66 26.26
N ARG A 184 -11.67 -12.71 27.58
CA ARG A 184 -12.75 -13.04 28.54
C ARG A 184 -13.38 -11.81 29.21
N ASP A 185 -12.70 -10.67 29.19
CA ASP A 185 -13.09 -9.42 29.86
C ASP A 185 -13.91 -8.48 28.97
N LEU A 186 -14.60 -9.01 27.95
CA LEU A 186 -15.35 -8.21 26.96
C LEU A 186 -16.47 -7.35 27.57
N LEU A 187 -17.06 -7.74 28.70
CA LEU A 187 -18.11 -6.95 29.37
C LEU A 187 -17.58 -5.91 30.36
N ALA A 188 -16.29 -5.95 30.69
CA ALA A 188 -15.69 -5.07 31.68
C ALA A 188 -15.76 -3.59 31.25
N LYS A 189 -15.81 -2.68 32.23
CA LYS A 189 -15.79 -1.24 31.95
C LYS A 189 -14.48 -0.87 31.26
N GLY A 190 -14.59 -0.21 30.10
CA GLY A 190 -13.43 0.18 29.29
C GLY A 190 -12.85 -0.92 28.43
N SER A 191 -13.52 -2.08 28.32
CA SER A 191 -13.13 -3.14 27.38
C SER A 191 -13.20 -2.65 25.94
N VAL A 192 -12.50 -3.35 25.04
CA VAL A 192 -12.53 -3.04 23.60
C VAL A 192 -13.94 -3.03 23.03
N LEU A 193 -14.80 -3.95 23.49
CA LEU A 193 -16.20 -3.99 23.09
C LEU A 193 -16.94 -2.70 23.47
N ARG A 194 -16.78 -2.25 24.72
CA ARG A 194 -17.43 -1.02 25.22
C ARG A 194 -16.94 0.21 24.47
N ASN A 195 -15.63 0.31 24.27
CA ASN A 195 -15.04 1.45 23.59
C ASN A 195 -15.41 1.47 22.09
N ALA A 196 -15.66 0.31 21.47
CA ALA A 196 -16.15 0.23 20.09
C ALA A 196 -17.53 0.91 19.94
N ILE A 197 -18.43 0.76 20.93
CA ILE A 197 -19.75 1.40 20.92
C ILE A 197 -19.63 2.93 20.94
N GLU A 198 -18.65 3.46 21.69
CA GLU A 198 -18.43 4.90 21.84
C GLU A 198 -17.93 5.57 20.54
N VAL A 199 -17.12 4.87 19.74
CA VAL A 199 -16.48 5.46 18.56
C VAL A 199 -17.11 5.06 17.22
N ILE A 200 -17.74 3.88 17.16
CA ILE A 200 -18.45 3.37 15.98
C ILE A 200 -19.93 3.65 16.19
N THR A 201 -20.32 4.92 16.10
CA THR A 201 -21.72 5.34 16.29
C THR A 201 -22.52 5.17 14.99
N PRO A 202 -23.87 5.13 15.06
CA PRO A 202 -24.72 5.14 13.86
C PRO A 202 -24.37 6.25 12.87
N GLU A 203 -24.06 7.45 13.35
CA GLU A 203 -23.66 8.58 12.51
C GLU A 203 -22.30 8.34 11.84
N ALA A 204 -21.33 7.77 12.57
CA ALA A 204 -20.01 7.47 12.04
C ALA A 204 -20.05 6.38 10.95
N CYS A 205 -20.95 5.39 11.10
CA CYS A 205 -21.26 4.36 10.13
C CYS A 205 -22.15 4.85 8.96
N GLY A 206 -22.58 6.12 8.98
CA GLY A 206 -23.42 6.67 7.90
C GLY A 206 -24.82 6.07 7.86
N VAL A 207 -25.38 5.63 8.99
CA VAL A 207 -26.78 5.20 9.07
C VAL A 207 -27.69 6.35 8.62
N GLY A 208 -28.61 6.06 7.71
CA GLY A 208 -29.49 7.06 7.10
C GLY A 208 -28.93 7.71 5.81
N THR A 209 -27.71 7.36 5.39
CA THR A 209 -27.20 7.69 4.05
C THR A 209 -27.46 6.54 3.06
N ASN A 210 -27.48 6.82 1.76
CA ASN A 210 -27.77 5.82 0.72
C ASN A 210 -26.68 4.74 0.56
N ASP A 211 -25.46 5.00 1.06
CA ASP A 211 -24.27 4.17 0.81
C ASP A 211 -23.62 3.63 2.08
N GLY A 212 -24.05 4.10 3.27
CA GLY A 212 -23.35 3.86 4.52
C GLY A 212 -21.93 4.44 4.52
N ASN A 213 -21.17 4.18 5.58
CA ASN A 213 -19.76 4.54 5.66
C ASN A 213 -18.91 3.33 6.06
N VAL A 214 -18.69 2.43 5.11
CA VAL A 214 -17.83 1.25 5.31
C VAL A 214 -16.35 1.62 5.45
N GLU A 215 -15.95 2.83 5.02
CA GLU A 215 -14.57 3.31 5.10
C GLU A 215 -14.05 3.39 6.53
N ILE A 216 -14.94 3.53 7.52
CA ILE A 216 -14.59 3.51 8.94
C ILE A 216 -13.75 2.29 9.31
N ILE A 217 -13.99 1.16 8.65
CA ILE A 217 -13.27 -0.10 8.84
C ILE A 217 -11.83 0.01 8.34
N GLY A 218 -11.63 0.65 7.18
CA GLY A 218 -10.30 0.92 6.64
C GLY A 218 -9.48 1.85 7.54
N TRP A 219 -10.11 2.90 8.08
CA TRP A 219 -9.47 3.79 9.04
C TRP A 219 -9.07 3.07 10.34
N LEU A 220 -9.97 2.24 10.88
CA LEU A 220 -9.70 1.44 12.07
C LEU A 220 -8.52 0.49 11.87
N TYR A 221 -8.41 -0.15 10.71
CA TYR A 221 -7.26 -0.98 10.35
C TYR A 221 -5.95 -0.20 10.34
N GLN A 222 -5.92 0.94 9.65
CA GLN A 222 -4.75 1.81 9.57
C GLN A 222 -4.28 2.21 10.98
N PHE A 223 -5.20 2.64 11.82
CA PHE A 223 -4.87 3.10 13.16
C PHE A 223 -4.44 1.96 14.09
N TYR A 224 -5.04 0.78 13.95
CA TYR A 224 -4.68 -0.39 14.75
C TYR A 224 -3.20 -0.74 14.56
N ILE A 225 -2.71 -0.78 13.32
CA ILE A 225 -1.33 -1.22 13.02
C ILE A 225 -0.29 -0.09 13.03
N ALA A 226 -0.70 1.17 13.26
CA ALA A 226 0.19 2.32 13.23
C ALA A 226 1.41 2.20 14.17
N GLU A 227 1.22 1.59 15.35
CA GLU A 227 2.30 1.33 16.31
C GLU A 227 3.32 0.34 15.74
N ARG A 228 2.85 -0.78 15.18
CA ARG A 228 3.69 -1.80 14.53
C ARG A 228 4.44 -1.22 13.34
N LYS A 229 3.77 -0.41 12.51
CA LYS A 229 4.41 0.33 11.40
C LYS A 229 5.55 1.21 11.91
N THR A 230 5.34 1.95 13.00
CA THR A 230 6.40 2.79 13.60
C THR A 230 7.61 1.96 14.03
N GLN A 231 7.38 0.82 14.71
CA GLN A 231 8.44 -0.10 15.13
C GLN A 231 9.25 -0.63 13.95
N VAL A 232 8.57 -1.02 12.86
CA VAL A 232 9.23 -1.52 11.63
C VAL A 232 10.03 -0.42 10.96
N MET A 233 9.46 0.78 10.80
CA MET A 233 10.13 1.93 10.19
C MET A 233 11.39 2.34 10.98
N ASP A 234 11.34 2.29 12.31
CA ASP A 234 12.53 2.53 13.14
C ASP A 234 13.55 1.41 12.98
N GLY A 235 13.13 0.16 12.82
CA GLY A 235 14.03 -0.94 12.43
C GLY A 235 14.77 -0.67 11.12
N LEU A 236 14.06 -0.18 10.08
CA LEU A 236 14.64 0.15 8.78
C LEU A 236 15.68 1.29 8.87
N LYS A 237 15.43 2.31 9.70
CA LYS A 237 16.42 3.38 9.98
C LYS A 237 17.72 2.83 10.56
N HIS A 238 17.65 1.74 11.32
CA HIS A 238 18.80 1.03 11.90
C HIS A 238 19.31 -0.10 11.00
N SER A 239 19.11 -0.01 9.68
CA SER A 239 19.61 -0.94 8.66
C SER A 239 19.04 -2.37 8.71
N ARG A 240 17.99 -2.64 9.49
CA ARG A 240 17.20 -3.88 9.32
C ARG A 240 16.48 -3.85 7.97
N LYS A 241 16.27 -5.00 7.35
CA LYS A 241 15.52 -5.16 6.10
C LYS A 241 14.13 -5.69 6.41
N ALA A 242 13.16 -5.36 5.57
CA ALA A 242 11.82 -5.90 5.70
C ALA A 242 11.79 -7.34 5.14
N GLY A 243 11.50 -8.33 6.00
CA GLY A 243 11.15 -9.68 5.60
C GLY A 243 9.62 -9.87 5.55
N ALA A 244 9.16 -11.12 5.41
CA ALA A 244 7.75 -11.46 5.31
C ALA A 244 6.89 -10.83 6.43
N ALA A 245 7.36 -10.89 7.68
CA ALA A 245 6.64 -10.34 8.83
C ALA A 245 6.64 -8.80 8.91
N GLU A 246 7.54 -8.11 8.21
CA GLU A 246 7.64 -6.65 8.22
C GLU A 246 7.00 -5.98 7.00
N ILE A 247 6.94 -6.67 5.84
CA ILE A 247 6.44 -6.12 4.57
C ILE A 247 5.03 -5.52 4.72
N PRO A 248 4.02 -6.21 5.31
CA PRO A 248 2.68 -5.65 5.47
C PRO A 248 2.68 -4.31 6.22
N ALA A 249 3.40 -4.23 7.33
CA ALA A 249 3.44 -3.01 8.14
C ALA A 249 4.30 -1.90 7.52
N ALA A 250 5.39 -2.25 6.83
CA ALA A 250 6.30 -1.30 6.20
C ALA A 250 5.67 -0.57 5.00
N THR A 251 4.71 -1.20 4.33
CA THR A 251 4.21 -0.76 3.03
C THR A 251 2.78 -0.19 3.07
N GLN A 252 2.11 -0.26 4.22
CA GLN A 252 0.73 0.18 4.36
C GLN A 252 0.58 1.70 4.16
N LEU A 253 -0.26 2.09 3.19
CA LEU A 253 -0.58 3.48 2.87
C LEU A 253 -2.08 3.57 2.57
N PHE A 254 -2.77 4.50 3.21
CA PHE A 254 -4.19 4.74 2.95
C PHE A 254 -4.36 5.77 1.85
N THR A 255 -5.27 5.53 0.92
CA THR A 255 -5.53 6.42 -0.22
C THR A 255 -6.71 7.35 0.10
N PRO A 256 -6.54 8.68 0.04
CA PRO A 256 -7.66 9.62 0.22
C PRO A 256 -8.83 9.36 -0.74
N ASP A 257 -10.06 9.60 -0.26
CA ASP A 257 -11.30 9.35 -1.01
C ASP A 257 -11.28 10.02 -2.39
N TRP A 258 -10.86 11.28 -2.49
CA TRP A 258 -10.85 11.97 -3.79
C TRP A 258 -9.87 11.34 -4.80
N ILE A 259 -8.76 10.76 -4.34
CA ILE A 259 -7.80 10.04 -5.21
C ILE A 259 -8.43 8.73 -5.68
N VAL A 260 -9.12 8.02 -4.79
CA VAL A 260 -9.87 6.81 -5.15
C VAL A 260 -10.92 7.14 -6.22
N ARG A 261 -11.70 8.22 -6.01
CA ARG A 261 -12.68 8.70 -6.99
C ARG A 261 -12.04 9.05 -8.32
N TYR A 262 -10.94 9.81 -8.30
CA TYR A 262 -10.17 10.16 -9.49
C TYR A 262 -9.76 8.91 -10.27
N LEU A 263 -9.16 7.92 -9.60
CA LEU A 263 -8.66 6.71 -10.27
C LEU A 263 -9.80 5.88 -10.86
N VAL A 264 -10.85 5.62 -10.11
CA VAL A 264 -11.98 4.79 -10.56
C VAL A 264 -12.80 5.48 -11.66
N GLN A 265 -13.06 6.79 -11.55
CA GLN A 265 -13.79 7.54 -12.59
C GLN A 265 -12.98 7.61 -13.89
N ASN A 266 -11.66 7.82 -13.82
CA ASN A 266 -10.80 7.93 -15.00
C ASN A 266 -10.28 6.58 -15.52
N THR A 267 -10.71 5.45 -14.95
CA THR A 267 -10.41 4.10 -15.48
C THR A 267 -11.70 3.36 -15.81
N ILE A 268 -12.41 2.84 -14.80
CA ILE A 268 -13.66 2.08 -14.96
C ILE A 268 -14.73 2.94 -15.62
N GLY A 269 -14.96 4.14 -15.06
CA GLY A 269 -15.96 5.08 -15.60
C GLY A 269 -15.62 5.50 -17.03
N LYS A 270 -14.35 5.81 -17.29
CA LYS A 270 -13.86 6.14 -18.64
C LYS A 270 -14.08 5.01 -19.64
N LEU A 271 -13.77 3.78 -19.26
CA LEU A 271 -13.96 2.60 -20.11
C LEU A 271 -15.43 2.36 -20.47
N TRP A 272 -16.32 2.56 -19.50
CA TRP A 272 -17.75 2.50 -19.74
C TRP A 272 -18.24 3.63 -20.65
N MET A 273 -17.87 4.89 -20.36
CA MET A 273 -18.29 6.06 -21.14
C MET A 273 -17.80 6.01 -22.59
N HIS A 274 -16.65 5.40 -22.85
CA HIS A 274 -16.16 5.19 -24.22
C HIS A 274 -17.06 4.23 -25.01
N SER A 275 -17.50 3.14 -24.38
CA SER A 275 -18.35 2.14 -25.02
C SER A 275 -19.83 2.58 -25.07
N HIS A 276 -20.25 3.43 -24.13
CA HIS A 276 -21.62 3.91 -23.96
C HIS A 276 -21.66 5.45 -23.77
N PRO A 277 -21.29 6.23 -24.80
CA PRO A 277 -21.13 7.70 -24.68
C PRO A 277 -22.43 8.44 -24.35
N ASP A 278 -23.59 7.86 -24.67
CA ASP A 278 -24.89 8.49 -24.49
C ASP A 278 -25.54 8.20 -23.11
N CYS A 279 -24.90 7.43 -22.22
CA CYS A 279 -25.50 7.04 -20.93
C CYS A 279 -25.57 8.18 -19.89
N GLY A 280 -24.75 9.22 -20.04
CA GLY A 280 -24.80 10.45 -19.22
C GLY A 280 -24.43 10.27 -17.74
N LEU A 281 -23.82 9.14 -17.35
CA LEU A 281 -23.41 8.88 -15.96
C LEU A 281 -22.31 9.83 -15.48
N ASP A 282 -21.49 10.36 -16.41
CA ASP A 282 -20.40 11.29 -16.13
C ASP A 282 -20.85 12.61 -15.51
N ALA A 283 -22.13 12.98 -15.62
CA ALA A 283 -22.68 14.23 -15.11
C ALA A 283 -22.49 14.42 -13.59
N GLN A 284 -22.35 13.33 -12.82
CA GLN A 284 -22.16 13.35 -11.37
C GLN A 284 -20.72 13.05 -10.94
N TRP A 285 -19.81 12.80 -11.88
CA TRP A 285 -18.45 12.38 -11.59
C TRP A 285 -17.51 13.59 -11.45
N GLU A 286 -17.31 14.05 -10.21
CA GLU A 286 -16.56 15.27 -9.90
C GLU A 286 -15.11 15.30 -10.43
N TYR A 287 -14.47 14.13 -10.57
CA TYR A 287 -13.07 13.99 -10.96
C TYR A 287 -12.88 13.33 -12.33
N TYR A 288 -13.97 13.07 -13.07
CA TYR A 288 -13.88 12.51 -14.42
C TYR A 288 -13.34 13.55 -15.40
N ILE A 289 -12.30 13.17 -16.14
CA ILE A 289 -11.66 14.01 -17.15
C ILE A 289 -12.08 13.49 -18.53
N LYS A 290 -12.79 14.33 -19.27
CA LYS A 290 -13.19 14.03 -20.64
C LYS A 290 -11.94 13.90 -21.53
N PRO A 291 -11.84 12.84 -22.35
CA PRO A 291 -10.74 12.68 -23.28
C PRO A 291 -10.60 13.91 -24.18
N ALA A 292 -9.35 14.32 -24.46
CA ALA A 292 -9.08 15.43 -25.39
C ALA A 292 -9.52 15.10 -26.84
N ASN A 293 -9.50 13.81 -27.21
CA ASN A 293 -9.85 13.32 -28.54
C ASN A 293 -11.04 12.34 -28.47
N ALA A 294 -12.07 12.56 -29.30
CA ALA A 294 -13.34 11.81 -29.24
C ALA A 294 -13.32 10.45 -30.00
N SER A 295 -12.33 10.19 -30.85
CA SER A 295 -12.21 8.94 -31.62
C SER A 295 -10.97 8.16 -31.20
N ASP A 296 -11.13 7.16 -30.34
CA ASP A 296 -10.03 6.36 -29.82
C ASP A 296 -10.27 4.86 -30.00
N ASP A 297 -10.14 4.39 -31.25
CA ASP A 297 -10.36 2.99 -31.63
C ASP A 297 -9.39 1.99 -30.96
N ALA A 298 -8.43 2.47 -30.15
CA ALA A 298 -7.45 1.63 -29.46
C ALA A 298 -7.91 1.20 -28.05
N MET A 299 -9.04 1.73 -27.57
CA MET A 299 -9.58 1.45 -26.25
C MET A 299 -10.43 0.18 -26.27
N LEU A 300 -10.41 -0.58 -25.18
CA LEU A 300 -11.18 -1.82 -25.07
C LEU A 300 -12.68 -1.50 -25.07
N HIS A 301 -13.41 -2.06 -26.03
CA HIS A 301 -14.86 -1.96 -26.08
C HIS A 301 -15.50 -2.95 -25.10
N ILE A 302 -16.40 -2.44 -24.24
CA ILE A 302 -17.12 -3.19 -23.22
C ILE A 302 -18.58 -3.30 -23.67
N ALA A 303 -19.06 -4.50 -23.97
CA ALA A 303 -20.42 -4.70 -24.46
C ALA A 303 -21.46 -4.84 -23.34
N SER A 304 -21.03 -5.23 -22.14
CA SER A 304 -21.91 -5.37 -20.99
C SER A 304 -21.20 -5.04 -19.68
N ALA A 305 -21.96 -4.66 -18.66
CA ALA A 305 -21.43 -4.35 -17.33
C ALA A 305 -20.61 -5.50 -16.73
N GLN A 306 -20.92 -6.76 -17.06
CA GLN A 306 -20.23 -7.96 -16.58
C GLN A 306 -18.80 -8.11 -17.15
N GLU A 307 -18.50 -7.48 -18.28
CA GLU A 307 -17.16 -7.53 -18.90
C GLU A 307 -16.15 -6.57 -18.24
N LEU A 308 -16.62 -5.62 -17.41
CA LEU A 308 -15.80 -4.68 -16.64
C LEU A 308 -15.12 -5.36 -15.45
N THR A 309 -14.16 -6.23 -15.71
CA THR A 309 -13.34 -6.82 -14.66
C THR A 309 -12.32 -5.80 -14.13
N VAL A 310 -12.29 -5.64 -12.80
CA VAL A 310 -11.51 -4.65 -12.06
C VAL A 310 -10.63 -5.39 -11.06
N CYS A 311 -9.31 -5.23 -11.17
CA CYS A 311 -8.37 -5.82 -10.21
C CYS A 311 -7.64 -4.73 -9.41
N ASP A 312 -7.57 -4.91 -8.09
CA ASP A 312 -6.59 -4.24 -7.24
C ASP A 312 -5.60 -5.28 -6.69
N PRO A 313 -4.37 -5.34 -7.24
CA PRO A 313 -3.37 -6.34 -6.86
C PRO A 313 -2.61 -6.00 -5.58
N ALA A 314 -2.98 -4.93 -4.87
CA ALA A 314 -2.48 -4.59 -3.53
C ALA A 314 -3.61 -3.90 -2.76
N CYS A 315 -4.74 -4.62 -2.61
CA CYS A 315 -6.03 -4.00 -2.32
C CYS A 315 -6.17 -3.43 -0.91
N GLY A 316 -5.29 -3.80 0.03
CA GLY A 316 -5.38 -3.39 1.41
C GLY A 316 -6.74 -3.73 2.00
N SER A 317 -7.36 -2.76 2.69
CA SER A 317 -8.74 -2.91 3.20
C SER A 317 -9.83 -2.74 2.14
N GLY A 318 -9.48 -2.72 0.85
CA GLY A 318 -10.43 -2.72 -0.27
C GLY A 318 -11.03 -1.36 -0.61
N HIS A 319 -10.42 -0.24 -0.22
CA HIS A 319 -11.01 1.10 -0.40
C HIS A 319 -11.31 1.41 -1.89
N MET A 320 -10.37 1.12 -2.79
CA MET A 320 -10.58 1.22 -4.25
C MET A 320 -11.76 0.37 -4.71
N LEU A 321 -11.81 -0.89 -4.27
CA LEU A 321 -12.85 -1.84 -4.65
C LEU A 321 -14.24 -1.44 -4.14
N THR A 322 -14.33 -0.87 -2.94
CA THR A 322 -15.61 -0.39 -2.40
C THR A 322 -16.18 0.79 -3.18
N TYR A 323 -15.33 1.65 -3.74
CA TYR A 323 -15.79 2.74 -4.61
C TYR A 323 -16.06 2.25 -6.03
N ALA A 324 -15.26 1.31 -6.54
CA ALA A 324 -15.55 0.60 -7.79
C ALA A 324 -16.91 -0.10 -7.72
N PHE A 325 -17.28 -0.71 -6.59
CA PHE A 325 -18.60 -1.28 -6.35
C PHE A 325 -19.71 -0.24 -6.56
N ASP A 326 -19.59 0.94 -5.96
CA ASP A 326 -20.61 2.00 -6.06
C ASP A 326 -20.75 2.50 -7.51
N LEU A 327 -19.63 2.68 -8.23
CA LEU A 327 -19.65 3.10 -9.63
C LEU A 327 -20.24 2.01 -10.55
N LEU A 328 -19.87 0.74 -10.34
CA LEU A 328 -20.45 -0.38 -11.07
C LEU A 328 -21.95 -0.51 -10.79
N TYR A 329 -22.39 -0.28 -9.55
CA TYR A 329 -23.82 -0.29 -9.22
C TYR A 329 -24.59 0.72 -10.07
N GLN A 330 -24.08 1.94 -10.23
CA GLN A 330 -24.67 2.97 -11.10
C GLN A 330 -24.73 2.50 -12.56
N ILE A 331 -23.67 1.84 -13.05
CA ILE A 331 -23.63 1.29 -14.40
C ILE A 331 -24.72 0.22 -14.58
N TYR A 332 -24.77 -0.79 -13.73
CA TYR A 332 -25.79 -1.84 -13.80
C TYR A 332 -27.21 -1.29 -13.67
N GLU A 333 -27.43 -0.32 -12.80
CA GLU A 333 -28.74 0.33 -12.63
C GLU A 333 -29.15 1.08 -13.91
N SER A 334 -28.21 1.77 -14.56
CA SER A 334 -28.47 2.48 -15.82
C SER A 334 -28.82 1.54 -16.99
N GLU A 335 -28.26 0.33 -16.97
CA GLU A 335 -28.56 -0.74 -17.94
C GLU A 335 -29.88 -1.49 -17.63
N GLY A 336 -30.58 -1.11 -16.56
CA GLY A 336 -31.90 -1.64 -16.21
C GLY A 336 -31.90 -2.97 -15.44
N TYR A 337 -30.77 -3.35 -14.83
CA TYR A 337 -30.70 -4.54 -13.98
C TYR A 337 -31.51 -4.34 -12.69
N ALA A 338 -32.07 -5.44 -12.16
CA ALA A 338 -32.86 -5.38 -10.93
C ALA A 338 -31.98 -5.04 -9.71
N PRO A 339 -32.28 -3.96 -8.94
CA PRO A 339 -31.45 -3.51 -7.82
C PRO A 339 -31.07 -4.59 -6.78
N SER A 340 -31.90 -5.62 -6.63
CA SER A 340 -31.66 -6.74 -5.71
C SER A 340 -30.59 -7.73 -6.18
N ASP A 341 -30.34 -7.80 -7.48
CA ASP A 341 -29.43 -8.76 -8.13
C ASP A 341 -28.07 -8.14 -8.45
N ILE A 342 -28.03 -6.82 -8.67
CA ILE A 342 -26.80 -6.06 -8.98
C ILE A 342 -25.64 -6.39 -8.02
N PRO A 343 -25.81 -6.39 -6.67
CA PRO A 343 -24.69 -6.67 -5.78
C PRO A 343 -24.04 -8.05 -5.99
N GLY A 344 -24.85 -9.06 -6.31
CA GLY A 344 -24.34 -10.40 -6.60
C GLY A 344 -23.52 -10.40 -7.89
N MET A 345 -24.05 -9.78 -8.96
CA MET A 345 -23.37 -9.68 -10.24
C MET A 345 -22.03 -8.94 -10.15
N ILE A 346 -21.97 -7.85 -9.37
CA ILE A 346 -20.72 -7.10 -9.16
C ILE A 346 -19.65 -7.97 -8.48
N LEU A 347 -20.02 -8.69 -7.42
CA LEU A 347 -19.08 -9.54 -6.69
C LEU A 347 -18.67 -10.78 -7.48
N GLU A 348 -19.57 -11.31 -8.31
CA GLU A 348 -19.33 -12.51 -9.11
C GLU A 348 -18.48 -12.24 -10.36
N HIS A 349 -18.68 -11.09 -11.02
CA HIS A 349 -18.09 -10.84 -12.34
C HIS A 349 -17.07 -9.72 -12.38
N ASN A 350 -17.14 -8.73 -11.47
CA ASN A 350 -16.41 -7.49 -11.67
C ASN A 350 -15.20 -7.30 -10.76
N LEU A 351 -15.34 -7.50 -9.45
CA LEU A 351 -14.34 -7.02 -8.49
C LEU A 351 -13.39 -8.12 -8.02
N PHE A 352 -12.09 -7.91 -8.25
CA PHE A 352 -11.02 -8.81 -7.85
C PHE A 352 -9.99 -8.07 -6.98
N GLY A 353 -9.59 -8.65 -5.87
CA GLY A 353 -8.63 -8.06 -4.94
C GLY A 353 -7.59 -9.07 -4.48
N ILE A 354 -6.36 -8.61 -4.40
CA ILE A 354 -5.20 -9.43 -4.01
C ILE A 354 -4.40 -8.65 -2.98
N ASP A 355 -4.10 -9.27 -1.84
CA ASP A 355 -3.20 -8.70 -0.85
C ASP A 355 -2.31 -9.80 -0.24
N ILE A 356 -1.18 -9.41 0.32
CA ILE A 356 -0.26 -10.32 1.01
C ILE A 356 -0.65 -10.49 2.49
N ASP A 357 -1.34 -9.50 3.06
CA ASP A 357 -1.79 -9.51 4.44
C ASP A 357 -3.20 -10.11 4.55
N GLU A 358 -3.29 -11.29 5.19
CA GLU A 358 -4.56 -11.98 5.55
C GLU A 358 -5.60 -11.00 6.09
N ARG A 359 -5.14 -10.11 6.96
CA ARG A 359 -5.97 -9.18 7.71
C ARG A 359 -6.61 -8.12 6.83
N ALA A 360 -5.84 -7.64 5.84
CA ALA A 360 -6.29 -6.65 4.89
C ALA A 360 -7.30 -7.27 3.93
N ALA A 361 -6.97 -8.44 3.36
CA ALA A 361 -7.85 -9.22 2.49
C ALA A 361 -9.22 -9.53 3.16
N ASN A 362 -9.21 -9.99 4.41
CA ASN A 362 -10.45 -10.26 5.16
C ASN A 362 -11.31 -9.01 5.37
N LEU A 363 -10.70 -7.85 5.59
CA LEU A 363 -11.42 -6.58 5.72
C LEU A 363 -11.96 -6.08 4.38
N ALA A 364 -11.21 -6.25 3.29
CA ALA A 364 -11.68 -5.91 1.95
C ALA A 364 -12.92 -6.75 1.57
N ALA A 365 -12.86 -8.07 1.79
CA ALA A 365 -13.99 -8.97 1.57
C ALA A 365 -15.19 -8.57 2.44
N PHE A 366 -14.97 -8.28 3.73
CA PHE A 366 -16.04 -7.82 4.62
C PHE A 366 -16.67 -6.51 4.13
N ALA A 367 -15.85 -5.53 3.76
CA ALA A 367 -16.33 -4.23 3.30
C ALA A 367 -17.21 -4.34 2.05
N LEU A 368 -16.81 -5.20 1.10
CA LEU A 368 -17.60 -5.51 -0.10
C LEU A 368 -18.92 -6.21 0.23
N MET A 369 -18.92 -7.17 1.15
CA MET A 369 -20.16 -7.81 1.60
C MET A 369 -21.09 -6.84 2.33
N MET A 370 -20.55 -5.89 3.09
CA MET A 370 -21.34 -4.84 3.75
C MET A 370 -21.95 -3.87 2.73
N LYS A 371 -21.20 -3.48 1.69
CA LYS A 371 -21.72 -2.70 0.54
C LYS A 371 -22.86 -3.45 -0.14
N ALA A 372 -22.66 -4.73 -0.44
CA ALA A 372 -23.68 -5.56 -1.07
C ALA A 372 -24.94 -5.71 -0.21
N ARG A 373 -24.77 -5.97 1.09
CA ARG A 373 -25.88 -6.10 2.04
C ARG A 373 -26.63 -4.78 2.28
N GLY A 374 -25.93 -3.64 2.18
CA GLY A 374 -26.52 -2.30 2.24
C GLY A 374 -27.44 -2.02 1.05
N LYS A 375 -27.08 -2.50 -0.15
CA LYS A 375 -27.91 -2.35 -1.36
C LYS A 375 -29.00 -3.42 -1.51
N SER A 376 -28.80 -4.64 -0.98
CA SER A 376 -29.78 -5.73 -1.08
C SER A 376 -30.05 -6.39 0.27
N ARG A 377 -31.25 -6.18 0.82
CA ARG A 377 -31.63 -6.69 2.16
C ARG A 377 -31.52 -8.21 2.30
N ARG A 378 -31.73 -8.93 1.20
CA ARG A 378 -31.73 -10.39 1.16
C ARG A 378 -30.40 -10.98 0.65
N PHE A 379 -29.35 -10.18 0.52
CA PHE A 379 -28.08 -10.57 -0.10
C PHE A 379 -27.52 -11.89 0.44
N PHE A 380 -27.47 -12.07 1.77
CA PHE A 380 -26.94 -13.29 2.39
C PHE A 380 -27.73 -14.59 2.05
N ARG A 381 -28.92 -14.50 1.44
CA ARG A 381 -29.67 -15.68 0.97
C ARG A 381 -29.24 -16.16 -0.42
N LYS A 382 -28.55 -15.32 -1.20
CA LYS A 382 -28.09 -15.59 -2.58
C LYS A 382 -26.55 -15.66 -2.63
N GLN A 383 -25.95 -16.30 -1.63
CA GLN A 383 -24.51 -16.32 -1.31
C GLN A 383 -23.56 -16.18 -2.52
N VAL A 384 -23.04 -14.97 -2.74
CA VAL A 384 -21.89 -14.71 -3.63
C VAL A 384 -20.75 -14.21 -2.76
N MET A 385 -19.61 -14.90 -2.82
CA MET A 385 -18.40 -14.51 -2.11
C MET A 385 -17.62 -13.49 -2.94
N PRO A 386 -17.07 -12.43 -2.33
CA PRO A 386 -16.17 -11.52 -3.04
C PRO A 386 -14.91 -12.25 -3.52
N HIS A 387 -14.44 -11.94 -4.72
CA HIS A 387 -13.16 -12.43 -5.25
C HIS A 387 -11.98 -11.69 -4.62
N ILE A 388 -11.76 -11.92 -3.33
CA ILE A 388 -10.63 -11.36 -2.57
C ILE A 388 -9.78 -12.51 -2.05
N ILE A 389 -8.50 -12.53 -2.40
CA ILE A 389 -7.56 -13.55 -1.94
C ILE A 389 -6.40 -12.93 -1.16
N GLN A 390 -5.94 -13.69 -0.17
CA GLN A 390 -4.60 -13.50 0.35
C GLN A 390 -3.64 -14.36 -0.49
N VAL A 391 -2.51 -13.78 -0.90
CA VAL A 391 -1.42 -14.52 -1.52
C VAL A 391 -0.55 -15.13 -0.42
N GLN A 392 -0.54 -16.46 -0.37
CA GLN A 392 0.07 -17.28 0.67
C GLN A 392 1.14 -18.22 0.10
N PRO A 393 2.19 -18.52 0.89
CA PRO A 393 3.27 -19.40 0.46
C PRO A 393 2.77 -20.84 0.31
N GLU A 394 3.05 -21.45 -0.83
CA GLU A 394 2.78 -22.85 -1.12
C GLU A 394 3.98 -23.49 -1.80
N SER A 395 4.38 -24.66 -1.32
CA SER A 395 5.53 -25.41 -1.85
C SER A 395 5.26 -26.90 -1.83
N PHE A 396 5.71 -27.61 -2.84
CA PHE A 396 5.59 -29.06 -2.99
C PHE A 396 6.97 -29.69 -3.13
N ASN A 397 7.20 -30.80 -2.43
CA ASN A 397 8.40 -31.60 -2.63
C ASN A 397 8.34 -32.37 -3.96
N HIS A 398 9.44 -32.98 -4.37
CA HIS A 398 9.53 -33.66 -5.67
C HIS A 398 8.51 -34.80 -5.85
N GLU A 399 8.27 -35.60 -4.81
CA GLU A 399 7.30 -36.71 -4.86
C GLU A 399 5.85 -36.19 -4.94
N GLU A 400 5.56 -35.09 -4.24
CA GLU A 400 4.28 -34.38 -4.36
C GLU A 400 4.09 -33.82 -5.78
N VAL A 401 5.12 -33.24 -6.38
CA VAL A 401 5.08 -32.74 -7.77
C VAL A 401 4.81 -33.87 -8.77
N GLU A 402 5.47 -35.02 -8.64
CA GLU A 402 5.19 -36.20 -9.48
C GLU A 402 3.73 -36.64 -9.32
N SER A 403 3.23 -36.70 -8.08
CA SER A 403 1.85 -37.06 -7.79
C SER A 403 0.84 -36.08 -8.39
N LEU A 404 1.12 -34.77 -8.33
CA LEU A 404 0.28 -33.72 -8.92
C LEU A 404 0.32 -33.76 -10.44
N ASN A 405 1.49 -34.03 -11.04
CA ASN A 405 1.60 -34.21 -12.49
C ASN A 405 0.78 -35.40 -12.98
N ASP A 406 0.82 -36.53 -12.27
CA ASP A 406 -0.01 -37.69 -12.55
C ASP A 406 -1.51 -37.36 -12.39
N LEU A 407 -1.87 -36.67 -11.30
CA LEU A 407 -3.24 -36.27 -10.97
C LEU A 407 -3.88 -35.39 -12.04
N TYR A 408 -3.18 -34.33 -12.41
CA TYR A 408 -3.65 -33.33 -13.35
C TYR A 408 -3.29 -33.64 -14.80
N HIS A 409 -2.69 -34.82 -15.05
CA HIS A 409 -2.23 -35.26 -16.36
C HIS A 409 -1.37 -34.21 -17.08
N THR A 410 -0.43 -33.63 -16.34
CA THR A 410 0.48 -32.57 -16.80
C THR A 410 1.94 -32.99 -16.60
N ASN A 411 2.87 -32.15 -17.06
CA ASN A 411 4.31 -32.39 -16.92
C ASN A 411 5.03 -31.07 -16.60
N LEU A 412 4.53 -30.37 -15.58
CA LEU A 412 5.12 -29.13 -15.11
C LEU A 412 6.32 -29.45 -14.21
N ASP A 413 7.35 -28.60 -14.29
CA ASP A 413 8.55 -28.77 -13.47
C ASP A 413 8.34 -28.31 -12.02
N ASP A 414 9.25 -28.72 -11.14
CA ASP A 414 9.24 -28.36 -9.72
C ASP A 414 9.17 -26.84 -9.52
N ALA A 415 9.83 -26.06 -10.37
CA ALA A 415 9.85 -24.60 -10.29
C ALA A 415 8.47 -23.99 -10.56
N THR A 416 7.72 -24.54 -11.51
CA THR A 416 6.35 -24.08 -11.84
C THR A 416 5.38 -24.40 -10.70
N TRP A 417 5.44 -25.60 -10.14
CA TRP A 417 4.60 -25.99 -8.99
C TRP A 417 4.97 -25.21 -7.72
N ASN A 418 6.24 -24.84 -7.56
CA ASN A 418 6.74 -24.08 -6.40
C ASN A 418 6.82 -22.57 -6.63
N ILE A 419 6.15 -22.02 -7.64
CA ILE A 419 6.22 -20.58 -7.95
C ILE A 419 5.72 -19.70 -6.77
N PHE A 420 4.86 -20.26 -5.91
CA PHE A 420 4.32 -19.60 -4.72
C PHE A 420 5.13 -19.86 -3.44
N ALA A 421 6.26 -20.56 -3.47
CA ALA A 421 7.00 -20.93 -2.25
C ALA A 421 7.45 -19.73 -1.38
N HIS A 422 7.53 -18.54 -1.97
CA HIS A 422 7.91 -17.29 -1.31
C HIS A 422 6.87 -16.17 -1.52
N ALA A 423 5.61 -16.56 -1.64
CA ALA A 423 4.49 -15.65 -1.87
C ALA A 423 4.27 -14.62 -0.75
N ASP A 424 4.64 -14.95 0.49
CA ASP A 424 4.71 -14.06 1.65
C ASP A 424 5.79 -12.96 1.54
N VAL A 425 6.64 -13.01 0.52
CA VAL A 425 7.65 -11.99 0.20
C VAL A 425 7.37 -11.33 -1.15
N TYR A 426 7.00 -12.09 -2.18
CA TYR A 426 6.77 -11.56 -3.53
C TYR A 426 5.38 -10.96 -3.71
N GLY A 427 4.37 -11.50 -3.03
CA GLY A 427 2.97 -11.14 -3.21
C GLY A 427 2.55 -11.19 -4.68
N SER A 428 1.80 -10.18 -5.12
CA SER A 428 1.25 -10.08 -6.47
C SER A 428 2.29 -9.88 -7.58
N LEU A 429 3.58 -9.75 -7.25
CA LEU A 429 4.66 -9.74 -8.24
C LEU A 429 4.91 -11.12 -8.88
N ILE A 430 4.35 -12.19 -8.32
CA ILE A 430 4.42 -13.53 -8.91
C ILE A 430 3.78 -13.51 -10.30
N GLN A 431 4.47 -14.11 -11.29
CA GLN A 431 4.04 -14.23 -12.69
C GLN A 431 3.83 -15.71 -13.03
N PRO A 432 2.62 -16.27 -12.85
CA PRO A 432 2.34 -17.65 -13.24
C PRO A 432 2.58 -17.89 -14.73
N SER A 433 3.06 -19.09 -15.07
CA SER A 433 3.23 -19.48 -16.47
C SER A 433 1.87 -19.68 -17.15
N GLN A 434 1.84 -19.54 -18.47
CA GLN A 434 0.61 -19.77 -19.24
C GLN A 434 0.13 -21.23 -19.15
N ASP A 435 1.04 -22.18 -18.97
CA ASP A 435 0.65 -23.60 -18.85
C ASP A 435 0.07 -23.90 -17.46
N LEU A 436 0.58 -23.26 -16.41
CA LEU A 436 -0.02 -23.34 -15.08
C LEU A 436 -1.39 -22.66 -15.04
N LEU A 437 -1.55 -21.52 -15.72
CA LEU A 437 -2.85 -20.86 -15.84
C LEU A 437 -3.89 -21.71 -16.57
N LYS A 438 -3.50 -22.36 -17.68
CA LYS A 438 -4.39 -23.30 -18.38
C LYS A 438 -4.77 -24.47 -17.47
N LEU A 439 -3.84 -24.98 -16.68
CA LEU A 439 -4.15 -26.04 -15.72
C LEU A 439 -5.17 -25.54 -14.70
N ALA A 440 -4.97 -24.36 -14.13
CA ALA A 440 -5.91 -23.77 -13.19
C ALA A 440 -7.29 -23.55 -13.83
N ASP A 441 -7.38 -23.08 -15.07
CA ASP A 441 -8.68 -22.87 -15.74
C ASP A 441 -9.41 -24.18 -16.10
N ASN A 442 -8.70 -25.31 -16.19
CA ASN A 442 -9.26 -26.62 -16.56
C ASN A 442 -9.13 -27.64 -15.42
N GLU A 443 -9.08 -27.17 -14.18
CA GLU A 443 -9.09 -28.01 -12.99
C GLU A 443 -10.32 -28.94 -13.01
N PRO A 444 -10.16 -30.26 -12.89
CA PRO A 444 -11.30 -31.18 -12.90
C PRO A 444 -12.18 -30.99 -11.67
N ASP A 445 -13.50 -30.88 -11.87
CA ASP A 445 -14.47 -30.69 -10.79
C ASP A 445 -14.57 -31.90 -9.82
N ASP A 446 -14.35 -33.12 -10.33
CA ASP A 446 -14.45 -34.37 -9.58
C ASP A 446 -13.16 -35.20 -9.72
N ILE A 447 -12.24 -35.02 -8.78
CA ILE A 447 -11.03 -35.83 -8.68
C ILE A 447 -11.29 -37.00 -7.71
N GLU A 448 -11.87 -38.11 -8.20
CA GLU A 448 -11.97 -39.35 -7.43
C GLU A 448 -10.57 -39.97 -7.28
N THR A 449 -9.85 -39.66 -6.20
CA THR A 449 -8.52 -40.24 -5.96
C THR A 449 -8.29 -40.73 -4.54
N ILE A 450 -7.35 -41.67 -4.42
CA ILE A 450 -6.81 -42.23 -3.17
C ILE A 450 -5.71 -41.28 -2.58
N LEU A 451 -5.55 -40.09 -3.14
CA LEU A 451 -4.51 -39.14 -2.73
C LEU A 451 -4.81 -38.53 -1.36
N ASP A 452 -3.76 -38.01 -0.73
CA ASP A 452 -3.83 -37.25 0.51
C ASP A 452 -4.71 -36.00 0.30
N GLU A 453 -5.82 -35.92 1.05
CA GLU A 453 -6.76 -34.79 1.03
C GLU A 453 -6.03 -33.45 1.28
N ALA A 454 -4.96 -33.46 2.09
CA ALA A 454 -4.16 -32.28 2.36
C ALA A 454 -3.33 -31.82 1.13
N LEU A 455 -2.86 -32.75 0.30
CA LEU A 455 -2.14 -32.41 -0.94
C LEU A 455 -3.11 -31.79 -1.97
N LEU A 456 -4.31 -32.36 -2.07
CA LEU A 456 -5.37 -31.85 -2.94
C LEU A 456 -5.75 -30.41 -2.55
N GLU A 457 -6.03 -30.15 -1.27
CA GLU A 457 -6.36 -28.81 -0.75
C GLU A 457 -5.26 -27.77 -1.06
N ARG A 458 -3.99 -28.13 -0.81
CA ARG A 458 -2.84 -27.26 -1.14
C ARG A 458 -2.73 -26.98 -2.64
N SER A 459 -3.00 -27.99 -3.49
CA SER A 459 -2.99 -27.80 -4.94
C SER A 459 -4.12 -26.89 -5.41
N HIS A 460 -5.34 -27.04 -4.87
CA HIS A 460 -6.47 -26.15 -5.13
C HIS A 460 -6.16 -24.70 -4.73
N GLN A 461 -5.55 -24.51 -3.56
CA GLN A 461 -5.11 -23.19 -3.09
C GLN A 461 -4.11 -22.57 -4.09
N MET A 462 -3.09 -23.31 -4.50
CA MET A 462 -2.09 -22.86 -5.48
C MET A 462 -2.72 -22.50 -6.84
N LEU A 463 -3.60 -23.35 -7.36
CA LEU A 463 -4.29 -23.11 -8.63
C LEU A 463 -5.26 -21.92 -8.54
N ASN A 464 -5.93 -21.72 -7.40
CA ASN A 464 -6.75 -20.54 -7.18
C ASN A 464 -5.91 -19.25 -7.24
N GLN A 465 -4.78 -19.18 -6.54
CA GLN A 465 -3.87 -18.01 -6.61
C GLN A 465 -3.34 -17.77 -8.04
N THR A 466 -3.15 -18.85 -8.80
CA THR A 466 -2.75 -18.81 -10.21
C THR A 466 -3.80 -18.08 -11.06
N ARG A 467 -5.10 -18.35 -10.89
CA ARG A 467 -6.18 -17.68 -11.66
C ARG A 467 -6.12 -16.17 -11.50
N TYR A 468 -6.02 -15.70 -10.26
CA TYR A 468 -5.99 -14.28 -9.93
C TYR A 468 -4.78 -13.54 -10.50
N LEU A 469 -3.60 -14.18 -10.47
CA LEU A 469 -2.35 -13.58 -10.96
C LEU A 469 -2.05 -13.90 -12.43
N GLY A 470 -2.72 -14.87 -13.03
CA GLY A 470 -2.54 -15.26 -14.42
C GLY A 470 -3.52 -14.60 -15.38
N HIS A 471 -4.75 -14.31 -14.93
CA HIS A 471 -5.76 -13.65 -15.77
C HIS A 471 -5.45 -12.17 -16.02
N THR A 472 -6.10 -11.63 -17.05
CA THR A 472 -6.04 -10.21 -17.41
C THR A 472 -7.39 -9.53 -17.22
N TYR A 473 -7.36 -8.26 -16.84
CA TYR A 473 -8.50 -7.48 -16.40
C TYR A 473 -8.77 -6.29 -17.34
N ALA A 474 -10.04 -5.86 -17.40
CA ALA A 474 -10.44 -4.67 -18.16
C ALA A 474 -9.97 -3.38 -17.49
N THR A 475 -9.72 -3.40 -16.18
CA THR A 475 -9.14 -2.30 -15.43
C THR A 475 -8.27 -2.83 -14.29
N VAL A 476 -7.13 -2.17 -14.06
CA VAL A 476 -6.32 -2.37 -12.86
C VAL A 476 -6.19 -1.04 -12.14
N VAL A 477 -6.60 -0.97 -10.88
CA VAL A 477 -6.44 0.22 -10.02
C VAL A 477 -5.61 -0.15 -8.80
N ALA A 478 -4.59 0.63 -8.44
CA ALA A 478 -3.71 0.26 -7.33
C ALA A 478 -3.07 1.45 -6.61
N ASN A 479 -2.92 1.31 -5.29
CA ASN A 479 -1.91 2.01 -4.51
C ASN A 479 -0.84 0.98 -4.07
N PRO A 480 0.18 0.71 -4.89
CA PRO A 480 1.14 -0.35 -4.62
C PRO A 480 2.03 -0.03 -3.39
N PRO A 481 2.72 -1.04 -2.85
CA PRO A 481 3.64 -0.84 -1.72
C PRO A 481 4.86 0.03 -2.09
N TYR A 482 5.22 0.99 -1.22
CA TYR A 482 6.36 1.90 -1.42
C TYR A 482 7.58 1.42 -0.62
N MET A 483 8.61 0.92 -1.30
CA MET A 483 9.80 0.39 -0.63
C MET A 483 11.02 0.44 -1.56
N GLY A 484 11.92 1.39 -1.30
CA GLY A 484 13.18 1.47 -2.03
C GLY A 484 14.03 0.21 -1.87
N SER A 485 14.76 -0.16 -2.92
CA SER A 485 15.62 -1.36 -2.99
C SER A 485 16.60 -1.58 -1.83
N LYS A 486 16.94 -0.52 -1.08
CA LYS A 486 17.78 -0.61 0.12
C LYS A 486 17.05 -1.23 1.31
N ASN A 487 15.73 -1.23 1.35
CA ASN A 487 14.92 -1.73 2.47
C ASN A 487 14.40 -3.15 2.25
N MET A 488 14.43 -3.63 1.00
CA MET A 488 14.09 -5.01 0.64
C MET A 488 15.08 -6.01 1.25
N ASN A 489 14.59 -7.17 1.69
CA ASN A 489 15.45 -8.31 2.00
C ASN A 489 16.13 -8.84 0.72
N SER A 490 17.10 -9.76 0.88
CA SER A 490 17.85 -10.31 -0.25
C SER A 490 16.96 -11.03 -1.26
N LEU A 491 15.95 -11.76 -0.76
CA LEU A 491 15.05 -12.57 -1.59
C LEU A 491 14.20 -11.70 -2.52
N LEU A 492 13.46 -10.73 -1.97
CA LEU A 492 12.66 -9.77 -2.72
C LEU A 492 13.51 -8.96 -3.69
N LYS A 493 14.70 -8.52 -3.23
CA LYS A 493 15.59 -7.72 -4.05
C LYS A 493 16.08 -8.49 -5.28
N SER A 494 16.48 -9.75 -5.12
CA SER A 494 16.89 -10.60 -6.26
C SER A 494 15.72 -10.83 -7.20
N TYR A 495 14.55 -11.17 -6.68
CA TYR A 495 13.34 -11.38 -7.49
C TYR A 495 12.97 -10.15 -8.34
N VAL A 496 12.94 -8.97 -7.71
CA VAL A 496 12.68 -7.70 -8.41
C VAL A 496 13.77 -7.41 -9.45
N GLN A 497 15.03 -7.71 -9.15
CA GLN A 497 16.14 -7.49 -10.07
C GLN A 497 16.10 -8.43 -11.28
N ASP A 498 15.63 -9.67 -11.11
CA ASP A 498 15.63 -10.68 -12.16
C ASP A 498 14.38 -10.58 -13.06
N HIS A 499 13.23 -10.23 -12.48
CA HIS A 499 11.94 -10.17 -13.20
C HIS A 499 11.51 -8.75 -13.60
N TYR A 500 12.02 -7.71 -12.95
CA TYR A 500 11.59 -6.32 -13.14
C TYR A 500 12.78 -5.35 -13.26
N THR A 501 13.83 -5.74 -13.97
CA THR A 501 15.10 -5.00 -14.12
C THR A 501 14.95 -3.48 -14.32
N PRO A 502 14.08 -2.99 -15.24
CA PRO A 502 13.92 -1.54 -15.49
C PRO A 502 13.38 -0.77 -14.28
N ALA A 503 12.69 -1.48 -13.38
CA ALA A 503 11.96 -0.93 -12.25
C ALA A 503 12.59 -1.27 -10.88
N LYS A 504 13.75 -1.92 -10.85
CA LYS A 504 14.37 -2.49 -9.64
C LYS A 504 14.74 -1.50 -8.52
N ALA A 505 14.64 -0.20 -8.77
CA ALA A 505 15.00 0.82 -7.80
C ALA A 505 14.01 0.91 -6.63
N ASP A 506 12.72 0.59 -6.84
CA ASP A 506 11.65 0.64 -5.84
C ASP A 506 10.54 -0.37 -6.13
N LEU A 507 9.85 -0.82 -5.10
CA LEU A 507 8.78 -1.81 -5.20
C LEU A 507 7.57 -1.28 -5.98
N PHE A 508 7.15 -0.03 -5.77
CA PHE A 508 6.01 0.55 -6.50
C PHE A 508 6.25 0.53 -8.01
N ALA A 509 7.52 0.66 -8.42
CA ALA A 509 7.90 0.69 -9.82
C ALA A 509 7.79 -0.71 -10.45
N ALA A 510 8.15 -1.76 -9.71
CA ALA A 510 7.92 -3.14 -10.14
C ALA A 510 6.42 -3.41 -10.33
N PHE A 511 5.58 -2.89 -9.43
CA PHE A 511 4.13 -2.95 -9.55
C PHE A 511 3.59 -2.21 -10.78
N ILE A 512 4.20 -1.10 -11.24
CA ILE A 512 3.78 -0.46 -12.52
C ILE A 512 3.92 -1.46 -13.68
N LEU A 513 5.05 -2.18 -13.76
CA LEU A 513 5.26 -3.19 -14.80
C LEU A 513 4.34 -4.39 -14.62
N ARG A 514 4.16 -4.86 -13.38
CA ARG A 514 3.30 -6.00 -13.08
C ARG A 514 1.84 -5.71 -13.40
N ASN A 515 1.32 -4.56 -12.97
CA ASN A 515 -0.07 -4.17 -13.22
C ASN A 515 -0.37 -4.02 -14.71
N ARG A 516 0.62 -3.59 -15.51
CA ARG A 516 0.49 -3.61 -16.97
C ARG A 516 0.31 -5.03 -17.53
N GLN A 517 1.00 -6.03 -17.00
CA GLN A 517 0.85 -7.42 -17.44
C GLN A 517 -0.52 -8.01 -17.08
N LEU A 518 -1.17 -7.48 -16.05
CA LEU A 518 -2.52 -7.87 -15.63
C LEU A 518 -3.61 -7.19 -16.49
N LEU A 519 -3.28 -6.34 -17.46
CA LEU A 519 -4.27 -5.65 -18.30
C LEU A 519 -4.52 -6.38 -19.61
N LYS A 520 -5.79 -6.41 -20.01
CA LYS A 520 -6.18 -6.71 -21.40
C LYS A 520 -5.58 -5.65 -22.34
N GLN A 521 -5.48 -5.96 -23.63
CA GLN A 521 -5.12 -4.97 -24.64
C GLN A 521 -6.21 -3.87 -24.69
N GLY A 522 -5.80 -2.60 -24.72
CA GLY A 522 -6.72 -1.45 -24.74
C GLY A 522 -7.41 -1.14 -23.41
N ALA A 523 -7.11 -1.89 -22.35
CA ALA A 523 -7.62 -1.67 -20.99
C ALA A 523 -6.94 -0.50 -20.27
N GLU A 524 -7.50 -0.08 -19.14
CA GLU A 524 -7.05 1.09 -18.37
C GLU A 524 -6.31 0.72 -17.08
N LEU A 525 -5.17 1.36 -16.86
CA LEU A 525 -4.38 1.32 -15.62
C LEU A 525 -4.60 2.61 -14.84
N GLY A 526 -4.90 2.53 -13.55
CA GLY A 526 -4.91 3.68 -12.64
C GLY A 526 -4.02 3.44 -11.44
N MET A 527 -3.06 4.31 -11.17
CA MET A 527 -2.19 4.15 -10.00
C MET A 527 -1.86 5.45 -9.29
N ILE A 528 -1.63 5.36 -7.99
CA ILE A 528 -0.92 6.38 -7.21
C ILE A 528 0.45 5.84 -6.77
N THR A 529 1.52 6.56 -7.10
CA THR A 529 2.90 6.16 -6.75
C THR A 529 3.75 7.35 -6.33
N MET A 530 4.98 7.10 -5.88
CA MET A 530 5.96 8.17 -5.62
C MET A 530 6.38 8.85 -6.94
N GLN A 531 6.44 10.17 -7.01
CA GLN A 531 6.81 10.91 -8.24
C GLN A 531 8.25 10.70 -8.72
N SER A 532 9.10 10.02 -7.94
CA SER A 532 10.54 9.88 -8.21
C SER A 532 10.83 9.20 -9.56
N TRP A 533 9.95 8.28 -10.00
CA TRP A 533 10.08 7.61 -11.29
C TRP A 533 9.92 8.56 -12.48
N MET A 534 9.31 9.74 -12.31
CA MET A 534 9.19 10.75 -13.35
C MET A 534 10.53 11.42 -13.69
N PHE A 535 11.52 11.40 -12.76
CA PHE A 535 12.70 12.27 -12.86
C PHE A 535 14.05 11.55 -12.68
N LEU A 536 14.15 10.60 -11.74
CA LEU A 536 15.47 10.07 -11.36
C LEU A 536 16.03 9.14 -12.45
N SER A 537 17.34 9.19 -12.66
CA SER A 537 18.03 8.35 -13.66
C SER A 537 17.90 6.85 -13.37
N SER A 538 17.68 6.46 -12.11
CA SER A 538 17.42 5.06 -11.74
C SER A 538 16.14 4.47 -12.34
N PHE A 539 15.26 5.30 -12.87
CA PHE A 539 14.00 4.91 -13.52
C PHE A 539 13.95 5.29 -15.01
N GLU A 540 15.09 5.65 -15.63
CA GLU A 540 15.16 6.03 -17.04
C GLU A 540 14.68 4.91 -17.98
N GLU A 541 15.12 3.68 -17.72
CA GLU A 541 14.72 2.50 -18.50
C GLU A 541 13.22 2.22 -18.33
N LEU A 542 12.69 2.30 -17.10
CA LEU A 542 11.26 2.22 -16.83
C LEU A 542 10.46 3.26 -17.62
N ARG A 543 10.83 4.54 -17.52
CA ARG A 543 10.13 5.62 -18.23
C ARG A 543 10.12 5.39 -19.74
N THR A 544 11.27 5.05 -20.31
CA THR A 544 11.40 4.81 -21.75
C THR A 544 10.52 3.63 -22.18
N ASN A 545 10.47 2.56 -21.39
CA ASN A 545 9.59 1.42 -21.66
C ASN A 545 8.10 1.80 -21.61
N LEU A 546 7.70 2.59 -20.60
CA LEU A 546 6.30 3.04 -20.49
C LEU A 546 5.90 3.94 -21.68
N LEU A 547 6.75 4.90 -22.03
CA LEU A 547 6.49 5.83 -23.14
C LEU A 547 6.36 5.16 -24.51
N HIS A 548 6.90 3.95 -24.69
CA HIS A 548 6.76 3.19 -25.92
C HIS A 548 5.61 2.18 -25.91
N ALA A 549 5.09 1.85 -24.72
CA ALA A 549 4.26 0.66 -24.55
C ALA A 549 2.88 0.95 -23.95
N MET A 550 2.67 2.15 -23.42
CA MET A 550 1.40 2.63 -22.88
C MET A 550 1.17 4.10 -23.23
N GLN A 551 -0.10 4.46 -23.42
CA GLN A 551 -0.52 5.84 -23.64
C GLN A 551 -0.91 6.46 -22.29
N PHE A 552 -0.25 7.54 -21.88
CA PHE A 552 -0.69 8.39 -20.77
C PHE A 552 -1.97 9.11 -21.14
N ASP A 553 -2.93 9.06 -20.24
CA ASP A 553 -4.25 9.64 -20.44
C ASP A 553 -4.45 10.82 -19.47
N THR A 554 -4.31 10.59 -18.16
CA THR A 554 -4.39 11.68 -17.18
C THR A 554 -3.31 11.55 -16.11
N MET A 555 -2.93 12.68 -15.51
CA MET A 555 -1.99 12.71 -14.37
C MET A 555 -2.28 13.88 -13.43
N ALA A 556 -2.54 13.61 -12.15
CA ALA A 556 -2.53 14.62 -11.09
C ALA A 556 -1.20 14.55 -10.33
N HIS A 557 -0.38 15.59 -10.47
CA HIS A 557 0.97 15.66 -9.89
C HIS A 557 0.92 16.39 -8.54
N LEU A 558 0.93 15.63 -7.45
CA LEU A 558 0.61 16.12 -6.11
C LEU A 558 1.80 16.72 -5.35
N GLY A 559 3.02 16.26 -5.64
CA GLY A 559 4.22 16.71 -4.92
C GLY A 559 4.20 16.31 -3.45
N SER A 560 4.94 17.05 -2.62
CA SER A 560 4.95 16.86 -1.16
C SER A 560 3.68 17.45 -0.54
N GLY A 561 2.92 16.63 0.20
CA GLY A 561 1.70 17.10 0.90
C GLY A 561 0.39 16.39 0.52
N ALA A 562 0.45 15.30 -0.26
CA ALA A 562 -0.72 14.54 -0.70
C ALA A 562 -1.41 13.70 0.40
N PHE A 563 -0.75 13.48 1.54
CA PHE A 563 -1.29 12.67 2.63
C PHE A 563 -1.14 13.42 3.95
N ASP A 564 -2.21 14.08 4.41
CA ASP A 564 -2.23 14.71 5.75
C ASP A 564 -2.03 13.67 6.88
N SER A 565 -2.35 12.40 6.61
CA SER A 565 -2.23 11.28 7.55
C SER A 565 -0.80 10.70 7.67
N ILE A 566 0.13 11.10 6.80
CA ILE A 566 1.53 10.66 6.82
C ILE A 566 2.40 11.91 7.01
N GLY A 567 2.78 12.19 8.25
CA GLY A 567 3.59 13.36 8.57
C GLY A 567 4.94 13.36 7.84
N GLY A 568 5.19 14.43 7.07
CA GLY A 568 6.51 14.84 6.58
C GLY A 568 6.62 15.03 5.06
N GLU A 569 7.56 15.88 4.64
CA GLU A 569 7.99 16.11 3.23
C GLU A 569 8.55 14.84 2.53
N VAL A 570 8.37 13.64 3.11
CA VAL A 570 9.06 12.40 2.75
C VAL A 570 8.35 11.65 1.60
N VAL A 571 7.04 11.85 1.43
CA VAL A 571 6.28 11.17 0.35
C VAL A 571 5.76 12.22 -0.61
N SER A 572 6.38 12.30 -1.78
CA SER A 572 5.87 13.09 -2.89
C SER A 572 5.24 12.17 -3.93
N THR A 573 3.97 12.35 -4.24
CA THR A 573 3.22 11.42 -5.08
C THR A 573 2.70 12.01 -6.37
N VAL A 574 2.28 11.10 -7.24
CA VAL A 574 1.61 11.35 -8.51
C VAL A 574 0.52 10.30 -8.67
N VAL A 575 -0.64 10.74 -9.14
CA VAL A 575 -1.77 9.89 -9.54
C VAL A 575 -1.83 9.93 -11.05
N PHE A 576 -1.98 8.79 -11.73
CA PHE A 576 -2.04 8.77 -13.19
C PHE A 576 -2.91 7.63 -13.71
N THR A 577 -3.41 7.82 -14.93
CA THR A 577 -4.04 6.78 -15.75
C THR A 577 -3.26 6.54 -17.03
N MET A 578 -3.20 5.28 -17.45
CA MET A 578 -2.56 4.87 -18.70
C MET A 578 -3.37 3.79 -19.38
N LYS A 579 -3.53 3.92 -20.70
CA LYS A 579 -4.15 2.91 -21.54
C LYS A 579 -3.11 1.91 -22.02
N ASN A 580 -3.41 0.61 -21.93
CA ASN A 580 -2.54 -0.47 -22.39
C ASN A 580 -2.58 -0.62 -23.92
N THR A 581 -2.03 0.37 -24.62
CA THR A 581 -1.87 0.39 -26.07
C THR A 581 -0.51 0.96 -26.45
N ILE A 582 -0.08 0.64 -27.66
CA ILE A 582 1.01 1.34 -28.32
C ILE A 582 0.57 2.81 -28.56
N PRO A 583 1.34 3.80 -28.09
CA PRO A 583 1.05 5.22 -28.29
C PRO A 583 0.99 5.60 -29.77
N LYS A 584 0.11 6.53 -30.11
CA LYS A 584 0.02 7.14 -31.45
C LYS A 584 0.43 8.62 -31.35
N PRO A 585 1.07 9.20 -32.38
CA PRO A 585 1.33 10.64 -32.41
C PRO A 585 0.04 11.46 -32.30
N ALA A 586 0.14 12.67 -31.74
CA ALA A 586 -0.97 13.59 -31.53
C ALA A 586 -2.09 13.03 -30.62
N GLN A 587 -1.73 12.15 -29.69
CA GLN A 587 -2.59 11.77 -28.57
C GLN A 587 -2.12 12.48 -27.31
N ASP A 588 -2.83 13.55 -26.95
CA ASP A 588 -2.49 14.37 -25.80
C ASP A 588 -2.96 13.71 -24.49
N GLY A 589 -2.09 13.75 -23.49
CA GLY A 589 -2.45 13.49 -22.09
C GLY A 589 -2.81 14.78 -21.36
N ILE A 590 -3.65 14.68 -20.33
CA ILE A 590 -4.07 15.80 -19.48
C ILE A 590 -3.35 15.73 -18.12
N TYR A 591 -2.57 16.75 -17.79
CA TYR A 591 -1.75 16.82 -16.59
C TYR A 591 -2.21 17.97 -15.69
N ILE A 592 -2.52 17.68 -14.43
CA ILE A 592 -2.93 18.65 -13.42
C ILE A 592 -1.81 18.82 -12.40
N ARG A 593 -1.27 20.03 -12.29
CA ARG A 593 -0.16 20.35 -11.40
C ARG A 593 -0.65 20.85 -10.04
N LEU A 594 -0.47 20.05 -9.00
CA LEU A 594 -0.90 20.35 -7.62
C LEU A 594 0.26 20.46 -6.63
N VAL A 595 1.52 20.42 -7.09
CA VAL A 595 2.71 20.35 -6.22
C VAL A 595 2.88 21.52 -5.26
N ASP A 596 2.30 22.69 -5.60
CA ASP A 596 2.37 23.91 -4.80
C ASP A 596 1.16 24.04 -3.85
N ILE A 597 0.25 23.06 -3.88
CA ILE A 597 -0.97 23.00 -3.06
C ILE A 597 -0.74 22.03 -1.91
N GLN A 598 -0.93 22.51 -0.69
CA GLN A 598 -0.75 21.74 0.54
C GLN A 598 -2.10 21.36 1.14
N GLY A 599 -2.21 20.13 1.64
CA GLY A 599 -3.40 19.62 2.31
C GLY A 599 -4.34 18.86 1.36
N ASP A 600 -4.83 17.71 1.83
CA ASP A 600 -5.66 16.78 1.06
C ASP A 600 -6.93 17.46 0.54
N THR A 601 -7.59 18.24 1.41
CA THR A 601 -8.82 18.97 1.07
C THR A 601 -8.58 20.05 0.01
N GLN A 602 -7.48 20.80 0.11
CA GLN A 602 -7.16 21.85 -0.86
C GLN A 602 -6.75 21.26 -2.21
N GLN A 603 -5.99 20.15 -2.20
CA GLN A 603 -5.64 19.42 -3.42
C GLN A 603 -6.88 18.89 -4.12
N ALA A 604 -7.82 18.27 -3.39
CA ALA A 604 -9.09 17.80 -3.94
C ALA A 604 -9.90 18.93 -4.60
N GLN A 605 -10.07 20.05 -3.90
CA GLN A 605 -10.80 21.22 -4.41
C GLN A 605 -10.15 21.82 -5.65
N THR A 606 -8.81 21.94 -5.64
CA THR A 606 -8.05 22.51 -6.77
C THR A 606 -8.05 21.57 -7.96
N CYS A 607 -7.93 20.26 -7.74
CA CYS A 607 -8.05 19.24 -8.79
C CYS A 607 -9.41 19.36 -9.49
N ARG A 608 -10.49 19.35 -8.71
CA ARG A 608 -11.85 19.51 -9.24
C ARG A 608 -12.01 20.82 -10.01
N ALA A 609 -11.52 21.94 -9.47
CA ALA A 609 -11.57 23.22 -10.18
C ALA A 609 -10.79 23.19 -11.50
N ALA A 610 -9.61 22.57 -11.53
CA ALA A 610 -8.77 22.43 -12.72
C ALA A 610 -9.46 21.59 -13.82
N ILE A 611 -10.22 20.57 -13.43
CA ILE A 611 -11.01 19.72 -14.34
C ILE A 611 -12.18 20.51 -14.96
N HIS A 612 -12.91 21.29 -14.17
CA HIS A 612 -14.15 21.94 -14.61
C HIS A 612 -13.98 23.36 -15.18
N SER A 613 -12.89 24.06 -14.89
CA SER A 613 -12.77 25.51 -15.17
C SER A 613 -11.42 26.00 -15.74
N SER A 614 -10.60 25.07 -16.28
CA SER A 614 -9.30 25.24 -16.97
C SER A 614 -8.69 26.65 -17.11
N ALA A 615 -7.49 26.84 -16.54
CA ALA A 615 -6.33 27.42 -17.25
C ALA A 615 -5.01 27.31 -16.43
N ASP A 616 -5.03 27.55 -15.12
CA ASP A 616 -3.79 27.83 -14.38
C ASP A 616 -2.98 26.58 -13.95
N TYR A 617 -3.64 25.41 -13.84
CA TYR A 617 -3.02 24.18 -13.32
C TYR A 617 -3.04 23.01 -14.31
N THR A 618 -3.69 23.16 -15.46
CA THR A 618 -3.93 22.09 -16.43
C THR A 618 -3.00 22.24 -17.62
N PHE A 619 -2.34 21.16 -18.00
CA PHE A 619 -1.42 21.07 -19.13
C PHE A 619 -1.88 19.95 -20.05
N VAL A 620 -1.79 20.18 -21.36
CA VAL A 620 -2.16 19.21 -22.40
C VAL A 620 -0.92 18.97 -23.24
N VAL A 621 -0.39 17.75 -23.22
CA VAL A 621 0.94 17.44 -23.78
C VAL A 621 0.92 16.05 -24.43
N ASP A 622 1.48 15.94 -25.64
CA ASP A 622 1.81 14.65 -26.26
C ASP A 622 3.02 14.05 -25.55
N GLN A 623 2.88 12.81 -25.05
CA GLN A 623 3.95 12.14 -24.31
C GLN A 623 5.25 11.95 -25.12
N GLN A 624 5.19 12.01 -26.45
CA GLN A 624 6.38 11.93 -27.31
C GLN A 624 7.34 13.10 -27.06
N GLU A 625 6.84 14.25 -26.61
CA GLU A 625 7.64 15.42 -26.25
C GLU A 625 8.67 15.10 -25.15
N PHE A 626 8.38 14.16 -24.25
CA PHE A 626 9.29 13.80 -23.16
C PHE A 626 10.58 13.14 -23.67
N SER A 627 10.55 12.50 -24.84
CA SER A 627 11.73 11.85 -25.45
C SER A 627 12.79 12.85 -25.94
N GLN A 628 12.44 14.15 -26.07
CA GLN A 628 13.38 15.19 -26.50
C GLN A 628 14.45 15.49 -25.45
N ILE A 629 14.18 15.19 -24.17
CA ILE A 629 15.10 15.45 -23.08
C ILE A 629 15.89 14.18 -22.77
N PRO A 630 17.24 14.23 -22.68
CA PRO A 630 18.03 13.07 -22.28
C PRO A 630 17.55 12.45 -20.97
N GLY A 631 17.32 11.14 -20.99
CA GLY A 631 16.76 10.37 -19.87
C GLY A 631 15.23 10.39 -19.76
N SER A 632 14.55 11.00 -20.73
CA SER A 632 13.09 11.05 -20.91
C SER A 632 12.30 11.36 -19.63
N PRO A 633 12.63 12.42 -18.87
CA PRO A 633 11.84 12.80 -17.69
C PRO A 633 10.43 13.28 -18.10
N ILE A 634 9.43 13.00 -17.26
CA ILE A 634 8.04 13.43 -17.51
C ILE A 634 7.87 14.85 -16.98
N VAL A 635 8.00 15.83 -17.87
CA VAL A 635 8.07 17.26 -17.53
C VAL A 635 7.07 18.08 -18.35
N TYR A 636 5.79 17.73 -18.20
CA TYR A 636 4.65 18.30 -18.92
C TYR A 636 4.47 19.83 -18.77
N TRP A 637 5.13 20.46 -17.80
CA TRP A 637 5.02 21.90 -17.55
C TRP A 637 6.10 22.72 -18.27
N LEU A 638 7.04 22.09 -18.97
CA LEU A 638 8.11 22.83 -19.64
C LEU A 638 7.57 23.50 -20.92
N PRO A 639 7.84 24.81 -21.11
CA PRO A 639 7.50 25.48 -22.36
C PRO A 639 8.25 24.87 -23.55
N GLU A 640 7.60 24.86 -24.71
CA GLU A 640 8.18 24.39 -25.99
C GLU A 640 9.53 25.06 -26.28
N THR A 641 9.66 26.36 -26.00
CA THR A 641 10.94 27.10 -26.19
C THR A 641 12.10 26.52 -25.39
N LEU A 642 11.83 25.88 -24.24
CA LEU A 642 12.86 25.23 -23.44
C LEU A 642 13.16 23.82 -23.97
N LEU A 643 12.14 23.06 -24.38
CA LEU A 643 12.31 21.75 -25.02
C LEU A 643 13.18 21.85 -26.28
N ASP A 644 12.92 22.88 -27.09
CA ASP A 644 13.70 23.24 -28.28
C ASP A 644 15.20 23.42 -28.00
N THR A 645 15.59 23.83 -26.79
CA THR A 645 17.02 23.99 -26.45
C THR A 645 17.75 22.65 -26.36
N PHE A 646 17.06 21.54 -26.11
CA PHE A 646 17.67 20.20 -26.09
C PHE A 646 17.94 19.66 -27.50
N SER A 647 17.08 20.02 -28.47
CA SER A 647 17.22 19.59 -29.87
C SER A 647 18.07 20.54 -30.72
N LYS A 648 17.96 21.86 -30.51
CA LYS A 648 18.61 22.92 -31.30
C LYS A 648 19.84 23.53 -30.62
N GLY A 649 19.95 23.42 -29.30
CA GLY A 649 21.01 24.06 -28.52
C GLY A 649 22.36 23.33 -28.60
N THR A 650 23.44 24.06 -28.31
CA THR A 650 24.77 23.48 -28.17
C THR A 650 24.97 22.97 -26.75
N MET A 651 25.24 21.67 -26.59
CA MET A 651 25.49 21.05 -25.29
C MET A 651 26.69 21.72 -24.60
N LEU A 652 26.52 22.18 -23.36
CA LEU A 652 27.59 22.85 -22.60
C LEU A 652 28.86 22.00 -22.48
N GLY A 653 28.72 20.68 -22.35
CA GLY A 653 29.83 19.74 -22.31
C GLY A 653 30.69 19.69 -23.59
N SER A 654 30.20 20.21 -24.72
CA SER A 654 31.00 20.38 -25.95
C SER A 654 31.88 21.63 -25.91
N ILE A 655 31.54 22.61 -25.07
CA ILE A 655 32.27 23.89 -24.91
C ILE A 655 33.24 23.79 -23.73
N HIS A 656 32.77 23.28 -22.58
CA HIS A 656 33.56 23.16 -21.37
C HIS A 656 33.03 22.09 -20.41
N HIS A 657 33.93 21.48 -19.64
CA HIS A 657 33.54 20.53 -18.59
C HIS A 657 33.38 21.21 -17.23
N PRO A 658 32.32 20.88 -16.47
CA PRO A 658 32.22 21.27 -15.07
C PRO A 658 33.13 20.37 -14.22
N TYR A 659 33.77 20.94 -13.20
CA TYR A 659 34.65 20.22 -12.28
C TYR A 659 34.11 20.22 -10.86
N GLN A 660 34.31 19.11 -10.16
CA GLN A 660 34.02 18.97 -8.74
C GLN A 660 35.29 19.17 -7.90
N GLY A 661 35.13 19.82 -6.75
CA GLY A 661 36.20 20.08 -5.79
C GLY A 661 36.44 18.95 -4.78
N LEU A 662 37.27 19.21 -3.78
CA LEU A 662 37.62 18.22 -2.74
C LEU A 662 36.52 18.01 -1.70
N SER A 663 36.46 16.81 -1.15
CA SER A 663 35.78 16.51 0.12
C SER A 663 36.82 16.46 1.23
N THR A 664 36.66 17.28 2.27
CA THR A 664 37.60 17.38 3.40
C THR A 664 37.60 16.13 4.26
N GLY A 665 36.45 15.46 4.40
CA GLY A 665 36.26 14.32 5.31
C GLY A 665 36.09 14.72 6.79
N ASP A 666 36.49 15.94 7.14
CA ASP A 666 36.44 16.49 8.50
C ASP A 666 36.45 18.03 8.42
N ASN A 667 35.27 18.63 8.29
CA ASN A 667 35.15 20.09 8.19
C ASN A 667 35.60 20.79 9.48
N ASP A 668 35.31 20.19 10.64
CA ASP A 668 35.65 20.75 11.95
C ASP A 668 37.16 20.86 12.16
N ARG A 669 37.95 20.00 11.52
CA ARG A 669 39.41 20.09 11.53
C ARG A 669 39.97 21.03 10.46
N PHE A 670 39.39 21.04 9.26
CA PHE A 670 40.05 21.62 8.07
C PHE A 670 39.45 22.94 7.56
N VAL A 671 38.26 23.35 7.99
CA VAL A 671 37.58 24.54 7.46
C VAL A 671 37.31 25.54 8.58
N ARG A 672 37.60 26.82 8.35
CA ARG A 672 37.34 27.91 9.30
C ARG A 672 36.75 29.11 8.57
N SER A 673 36.05 29.99 9.27
CA SER A 673 35.76 31.31 8.72
C SER A 673 37.06 32.14 8.67
N TRP A 674 37.23 32.98 7.65
CA TRP A 674 38.49 33.70 7.45
C TRP A 674 38.84 34.61 8.65
N TRP A 675 37.83 35.15 9.35
CA TRP A 675 38.02 36.01 10.53
C TRP A 675 38.39 35.27 11.81
N GLU A 676 38.33 33.93 11.83
CA GLU A 676 38.76 33.11 12.99
C GLU A 676 40.29 32.98 13.06
N ASN A 677 41.01 33.41 12.03
CA ASN A 677 42.45 33.21 11.88
C ASN A 677 43.18 34.55 11.76
N GLY A 678 44.44 34.58 12.21
CA GLY A 678 45.30 35.76 12.01
C GLY A 678 45.55 35.99 10.52
N TYR A 679 45.40 37.24 10.05
CA TYR A 679 45.51 37.61 8.64
C TYR A 679 46.84 37.17 8.00
N ASN A 680 47.93 37.18 8.78
CA ASN A 680 49.26 36.76 8.33
C ASN A 680 49.38 35.25 8.02
N ASN A 681 48.42 34.43 8.43
CA ASN A 681 48.40 32.99 8.18
C ASN A 681 47.51 32.61 6.98
N ILE A 682 46.96 33.59 6.26
CA ILE A 682 46.06 33.41 5.12
C ILE A 682 46.68 34.01 3.86
N VAL A 683 46.66 33.28 2.75
CA VAL A 683 47.04 33.79 1.42
C VAL A 683 45.82 33.84 0.53
N PHE A 684 45.33 35.05 0.23
CA PHE A 684 44.08 35.26 -0.51
C PHE A 684 44.22 35.22 -2.03
N ASP A 685 45.41 35.49 -2.55
CA ASP A 685 45.71 35.72 -3.97
C ASP A 685 46.69 34.68 -4.53
N CYS A 686 46.71 33.48 -3.94
CA CYS A 686 47.52 32.37 -4.44
C CYS A 686 47.15 32.06 -5.91
N VAL A 687 48.14 31.73 -6.74
CA VAL A 687 47.92 31.46 -8.17
C VAL A 687 48.09 30.00 -8.57
N ASP A 688 48.83 29.21 -7.77
CA ASP A 688 49.06 27.79 -8.03
C ASP A 688 49.56 27.03 -6.78
N CYS A 689 49.63 25.71 -6.90
CA CYS A 689 50.11 24.82 -5.83
C CYS A 689 51.60 24.97 -5.48
N ASN A 690 52.41 25.59 -6.35
CA ASN A 690 53.84 25.81 -6.07
C ASN A 690 54.00 27.04 -5.15
N MET A 691 53.24 28.09 -5.43
CA MET A 691 53.14 29.27 -4.58
C MET A 691 52.55 28.93 -3.22
N SER A 692 51.49 28.11 -3.15
CA SER A 692 50.93 27.69 -1.86
C SER A 692 51.97 26.96 -1.00
N PHE A 693 52.76 26.06 -1.60
CA PHE A 693 53.83 25.35 -0.89
C PHE A 693 54.92 26.30 -0.37
N LYS A 694 55.39 27.22 -1.21
CA LYS A 694 56.43 28.20 -0.85
C LYS A 694 55.98 29.24 0.17
N SER A 695 54.68 29.54 0.22
CA SER A 695 54.15 30.56 1.13
C SER A 695 54.22 30.15 2.60
N GLU A 696 54.36 28.85 2.89
CA GLU A 696 54.27 28.25 4.24
C GLU A 696 52.97 28.61 5.01
N ALA A 697 52.01 29.25 4.34
CA ALA A 697 50.75 29.65 4.91
C ALA A 697 49.89 28.43 5.19
N ARG A 698 49.08 28.54 6.24
CA ARG A 698 48.18 27.45 6.64
C ARG A 698 46.86 27.50 5.89
N TRP A 699 46.31 28.69 5.73
CA TRP A 699 44.93 28.90 5.33
C TRP A 699 44.82 29.53 3.95
N PHE A 700 43.92 29.00 3.12
CA PHE A 700 43.65 29.49 1.78
C PHE A 700 42.14 29.62 1.57
N PRO A 701 41.65 30.59 0.79
CA PRO A 701 40.23 30.73 0.50
C PRO A 701 39.59 29.44 0.00
N PHE A 702 38.40 29.12 0.53
CA PHE A 702 37.69 27.88 0.25
C PHE A 702 36.24 28.15 -0.12
N ASN A 703 35.84 27.67 -1.28
CA ASN A 703 34.48 27.73 -1.76
C ASN A 703 33.70 26.47 -1.34
N THR A 704 32.79 26.64 -0.38
CA THR A 704 31.85 25.62 0.12
C THR A 704 30.43 25.82 -0.42
N GLY A 705 30.22 26.78 -1.33
CA GLY A 705 28.91 27.08 -1.91
C GLY A 705 28.21 28.20 -1.16
N GLY A 706 27.11 27.89 -0.48
CA GLY A 706 26.34 28.85 0.31
C GLY A 706 25.00 29.27 -0.32
N SER A 707 24.40 30.29 0.30
CA SER A 707 23.06 30.78 -0.04
C SER A 707 22.98 31.39 -1.44
N PHE A 708 21.76 31.55 -1.95
CA PHE A 708 21.49 32.14 -3.25
C PHE A 708 22.10 33.55 -3.35
N ARG A 709 23.01 33.74 -4.31
CA ARG A 709 23.62 35.04 -4.65
C ARG A 709 24.00 35.06 -6.13
N LYS A 710 23.79 36.22 -6.78
CA LYS A 710 24.29 36.57 -8.11
C LYS A 710 24.95 37.96 -8.04
N TRP A 711 26.08 38.23 -8.67
CA TRP A 711 27.02 37.33 -9.37
C TRP A 711 28.33 37.12 -8.57
N TYR A 712 28.35 37.53 -7.29
CA TYR A 712 29.53 37.51 -6.42
C TYR A 712 29.14 37.26 -4.94
N GLY A 713 30.05 36.72 -4.12
CA GLY A 713 29.87 36.53 -2.68
C GLY A 713 30.09 35.09 -2.19
N ASN A 714 29.69 34.82 -0.94
CA ASN A 714 29.91 33.55 -0.21
C ASN A 714 31.38 33.18 0.02
N GLN A 715 32.24 34.19 0.13
CA GLN A 715 33.68 34.07 0.33
C GLN A 715 34.05 34.14 1.81
N GLN A 716 33.45 33.27 2.61
CA GLN A 716 33.56 33.33 4.08
C GLN A 716 34.57 32.34 4.65
N TYR A 717 34.88 31.28 3.92
CA TYR A 717 35.64 30.16 4.44
C TYR A 717 37.06 30.10 3.90
N VAL A 718 37.95 29.58 4.73
CA VAL A 718 39.32 29.18 4.40
C VAL A 718 39.53 27.72 4.78
N ILE A 719 40.39 27.03 4.04
CA ILE A 719 40.77 25.63 4.26
C ILE A 719 42.23 25.52 4.66
N ASN A 720 42.53 24.61 5.59
CA ASN A 720 43.91 24.27 5.93
C ASN A 720 44.54 23.47 4.77
N TRP A 721 45.35 24.16 3.97
CA TRP A 721 46.05 23.59 2.81
C TRP A 721 47.58 23.66 2.94
N ILE A 722 48.08 23.75 4.18
CA ILE A 722 49.52 23.75 4.45
C ILE A 722 50.20 22.55 3.81
N ASN A 723 51.43 22.75 3.31
CA ASN A 723 52.21 21.70 2.64
C ASN A 723 51.40 21.01 1.52
N ASN A 724 50.64 21.78 0.75
CA ASN A 724 49.73 21.32 -0.30
C ASN A 724 48.71 20.27 0.17
N GLY A 725 48.16 20.47 1.36
CA GLY A 725 47.08 19.66 1.92
C GLY A 725 47.53 18.30 2.46
N LYS A 726 48.81 18.12 2.81
CA LYS A 726 49.37 16.86 3.33
C LYS A 726 48.49 16.21 4.42
N ASP A 727 47.93 17.00 5.32
CA ASP A 727 47.06 16.53 6.40
C ASP A 727 45.70 16.02 5.91
N ILE A 728 45.17 16.58 4.83
CA ILE A 728 43.93 16.12 4.22
C ILE A 728 44.20 14.83 3.44
N TYR A 729 45.36 14.73 2.77
CA TYR A 729 45.77 13.48 2.10
C TYR A 729 45.94 12.30 3.07
N SER A 730 46.41 12.55 4.31
CA SER A 730 46.73 11.48 5.27
C SER A 730 45.50 10.76 5.84
N ILE A 731 44.31 11.35 5.75
CA ILE A 731 43.06 10.76 6.26
C ILE A 731 42.22 10.06 5.20
N ARG A 732 42.79 9.79 4.01
CA ARG A 732 42.12 8.97 3.00
C ARG A 732 41.83 7.56 3.56
N PRO A 733 40.68 6.94 3.22
CA PRO A 733 39.70 7.38 2.23
C PRO A 733 38.62 8.34 2.75
N HIS A 734 38.68 8.79 4.01
CA HIS A 734 37.66 9.70 4.56
C HIS A 734 37.63 11.05 3.84
N SER A 735 38.78 11.55 3.39
CA SER A 735 38.87 12.69 2.46
C SER A 735 38.96 12.24 1.00
N THR A 736 38.59 13.13 0.08
CA THR A 736 38.74 12.90 -1.37
C THR A 736 39.19 14.18 -2.05
N ILE A 737 40.46 14.24 -2.46
CA ILE A 737 41.01 15.39 -3.20
C ILE A 737 40.75 15.17 -4.71
N ARG A 738 40.10 16.14 -5.36
CA ARG A 738 39.79 16.12 -6.80
C ARG A 738 40.26 17.39 -7.48
N ASN A 739 40.79 17.24 -8.69
CA ASN A 739 41.22 18.33 -9.57
C ASN A 739 42.20 19.34 -8.92
N PRO A 740 43.25 18.92 -8.18
CA PRO A 740 44.18 19.85 -7.53
C PRO A 740 44.92 20.77 -8.52
N GLN A 741 45.06 20.36 -9.78
CA GLN A 741 45.61 21.17 -10.86
C GLN A 741 44.76 22.40 -11.21
N LEU A 742 43.51 22.46 -10.75
CA LEU A 742 42.61 23.60 -10.97
C LEU A 742 42.49 24.50 -9.75
N TYR A 743 43.16 24.17 -8.64
CA TYR A 743 43.11 25.02 -7.44
C TYR A 743 43.76 26.36 -7.70
N PHE A 744 43.25 27.39 -7.03
CA PHE A 744 43.73 28.77 -7.09
C PHE A 744 43.47 29.51 -8.41
N HIS A 745 42.96 28.84 -9.44
CA HIS A 745 42.53 29.48 -10.68
C HIS A 745 41.16 30.15 -10.52
N ARG A 746 40.98 31.30 -11.18
CA ARG A 746 39.68 31.97 -11.30
C ARG A 746 38.62 31.02 -11.85
N SER A 747 37.41 31.11 -11.33
CA SER A 747 36.32 30.22 -11.71
C SER A 747 34.94 30.86 -11.64
N ILE A 748 34.00 30.24 -12.34
CA ILE A 748 32.57 30.45 -12.14
C ILE A 748 32.05 29.22 -11.42
N SER A 749 31.47 29.39 -10.23
CA SER A 749 31.00 28.27 -9.41
C SER A 749 29.54 28.42 -9.00
N TRP A 750 28.89 27.28 -8.78
CA TRP A 750 27.51 27.17 -8.30
C TRP A 750 27.40 26.06 -7.26
N SER A 751 26.36 26.17 -6.43
CA SER A 751 26.05 25.17 -5.40
C SER A 751 25.53 23.89 -6.07
N LYS A 752 25.97 22.71 -5.62
CA LYS A 752 25.52 21.42 -6.14
C LYS A 752 24.03 21.16 -5.86
N ILE A 753 23.53 21.67 -4.75
CA ILE A 753 22.13 21.54 -4.30
C ILE A 753 21.60 22.97 -4.04
N SER A 754 20.40 23.27 -4.53
CA SER A 754 19.71 24.55 -4.31
C SER A 754 18.20 24.36 -4.44
N SER A 755 17.43 25.16 -3.71
CA SER A 755 15.96 25.25 -3.78
C SER A 755 15.46 26.44 -4.60
N GLY A 756 16.35 27.28 -5.11
CA GLY A 756 16.01 28.48 -5.89
C GLY A 756 16.51 28.43 -7.33
N ALA A 757 16.33 29.53 -8.06
CA ALA A 757 16.81 29.65 -9.43
C ALA A 757 18.33 29.36 -9.54
N PRO A 758 18.83 28.82 -10.68
CA PRO A 758 20.26 28.63 -10.89
C PRO A 758 21.05 29.92 -10.63
N ALA A 759 22.08 29.81 -9.79
CA ALA A 759 22.89 30.92 -9.33
C ALA A 759 24.38 30.64 -9.52
N PHE A 760 25.01 31.45 -10.36
CA PHE A 760 26.43 31.36 -10.68
C PHE A 760 27.18 32.53 -10.04
N ARG A 761 28.37 32.26 -9.53
CA ARG A 761 29.21 33.24 -8.83
C ARG A 761 30.62 33.23 -9.38
N PHE A 762 31.18 34.42 -9.56
CA PHE A 762 32.58 34.59 -9.89
C PHE A 762 33.46 34.45 -8.64
N PHE A 763 34.52 33.66 -8.76
CA PHE A 763 35.58 33.54 -7.79
C PHE A 763 36.91 33.95 -8.45
N PRO A 764 37.64 34.92 -7.87
CA PRO A 764 38.95 35.30 -8.38
C PRO A 764 39.99 34.19 -8.13
N ASN A 765 41.25 34.43 -8.50
CA ASN A 765 42.34 33.54 -8.12
C ASN A 765 42.44 33.42 -6.58
N GLY A 766 43.07 32.34 -6.11
CA GLY A 766 43.30 32.08 -4.68
C GLY A 766 42.35 31.08 -4.04
N TYR A 767 41.30 30.64 -4.73
CA TYR A 767 40.29 29.74 -4.16
C TYR A 767 40.57 28.26 -4.45
N ILE A 768 40.41 27.44 -3.41
CA ILE A 768 40.15 26.01 -3.52
C ILE A 768 38.63 25.81 -3.47
N PHE A 769 38.10 24.79 -4.14
CA PHE A 769 36.66 24.52 -4.20
C PHE A 769 36.32 23.14 -3.63
N GLY A 770 35.15 23.04 -3.00
CA GLY A 770 34.69 21.86 -2.28
C GLY A 770 33.76 20.97 -3.09
N SER A 771 33.47 19.77 -2.57
CA SER A 771 32.64 18.73 -3.21
C SER A 771 31.15 19.09 -3.32
N VAL A 772 30.69 20.06 -2.53
CA VAL A 772 29.34 20.65 -2.53
C VAL A 772 29.19 21.80 -3.55
N THR A 773 30.26 22.10 -4.28
CA THR A 773 30.26 23.07 -5.38
C THR A 773 30.80 22.47 -6.65
N ASN A 774 30.21 22.89 -7.76
CA ASN A 774 30.77 22.64 -9.09
C ASN A 774 31.35 23.96 -9.62
N ALA A 775 32.36 23.87 -10.48
CA ALA A 775 33.04 25.04 -11.02
C ALA A 775 33.45 24.86 -12.49
N PHE A 776 33.37 25.96 -13.24
CA PHE A 776 33.98 26.13 -14.55
C PHE A 776 35.22 27.00 -14.43
N PHE A 777 36.29 26.58 -15.09
CA PHE A 777 37.56 27.29 -15.14
C PHE A 777 37.76 27.80 -16.57
N PRO A 778 37.55 29.09 -16.86
CA PRO A 778 37.69 29.59 -18.22
C PRO A 778 39.11 29.39 -18.71
N LYS A 779 39.25 28.81 -19.91
CA LYS A 779 40.54 28.70 -20.62
C LYS A 779 41.11 30.11 -20.76
N THR A 780 42.31 30.32 -20.22
CA THR A 780 43.09 31.55 -20.37
C THR A 780 43.65 31.67 -21.77
#